data_AF-A0A5E4K0P0-F1
#
_entry.id   AF-A0A5E4K0P0-F1
#
_cell.length_a   1.000
_cell.length_b   1.000
_cell.length_c   1.000
_cell.angle_alpha   90.00
_cell.angle_beta   90.00
_cell.angle_gamma   90.00
#
_symmetry.space_group_name_H-M   'P 1'
#
loop_
_entity.id
_entity.type
_entity.pdbx_description
1 polymer ?
#
loop_
_entity_poly.entity_id
_entity_poly.type
_entity_poly.pdbx_seq_one_letter_code
_entity_poly.pdbx_strand_id
1 'polypeptide(L)'
;MVDKPFLLFGKPHDEAHRDEPLSKRELCTLKTLRGEIVRRIKFNEKKEAKLRDLEKKIAGRERAVLSAESRIPKLQSEGNNLRSNISILEKAFREKQAVLDQRKQAIAQLSRELASLLEKRSEVRRVEAGLAEVLAKEKQLRDDISKKEKRVAEGAQIISKQEDDIDKHMNILKNLRDQLEQAVPLKKQLDSELEIRQQALLKAKRDLAGLESAVKDLLQTREQLNQKSALLSIRERKIVEAESRIGEMKKDVERLTGEADTVQKSKQELYALIEDKKHLLDDLKKNIAQNSQLSSEAHERELNARKAEHELLVAQREHDRKLKSFEAKEQEMIRKEATLLDHEKAVKEATRILAKDKDDFANEVNARKAEMLLVQQEWEKKIKVLQDEKVDLKQEKADVRKLVESDVLGLKEKEDELVESIEVLERDKDKLKEEEKSLLKRVSELERAKAEFELEFRHLSGKEKRITDGERIIQKGMKYIQDEKKRIEQEKDIIYRARDLKKVLPELERRYGELRRGIGKAEARLIGGRAQPTIIESLKKREKELSMKEEGVHYEFKKLLEHENEVEALEQRKERAFSEYLREEVERVQVGKPGRELAHPEIHAMIDDAREKVMQGSIDEAVRMVAEVEVLVDKIQDPAQKRLFYYDLRDLKTSIKLASLT
;
A
#
# COMPACT_ATOMS: atom_id res chain seq x y z
N MET A 1 -6.80 -94.86 87.66
CA MET A 1 -8.12 -95.51 87.79
C MET A 1 -7.90 -96.87 88.43
N VAL A 2 -8.16 -97.01 89.74
CA VAL A 2 -9.33 -97.71 90.34
C VAL A 2 -9.15 -99.25 90.20
N ASP A 3 -9.05 -100.14 91.20
CA ASP A 3 -9.50 -100.17 92.60
C ASP A 3 -8.79 -101.28 93.44
N LYS A 4 -8.49 -100.92 94.70
CA LYS A 4 -8.62 -101.61 96.02
C LYS A 4 -8.32 -103.12 96.34
N PRO A 5 -8.06 -103.42 97.66
CA PRO A 5 -7.35 -104.59 98.21
C PRO A 5 -8.17 -105.45 99.21
N PHE A 6 -7.61 -106.55 99.77
CA PHE A 6 -8.07 -107.23 101.03
C PHE A 6 -6.88 -108.09 101.57
N LEU A 7 -6.19 -107.77 102.68
CA LEU A 7 -6.49 -108.00 104.13
C LEU A 7 -6.63 -109.51 104.50
N LEU A 8 -6.18 -110.10 105.61
CA LEU A 8 -5.34 -109.79 106.79
C LEU A 8 -5.42 -110.99 107.78
N PHE A 9 -4.44 -111.09 108.71
CA PHE A 9 -4.52 -111.65 110.10
C PHE A 9 -4.91 -113.13 110.32
N GLY A 10 -4.52 -113.85 111.39
CA GLY A 10 -3.84 -113.64 112.69
C GLY A 10 -3.85 -115.01 113.42
N LYS A 11 -2.81 -115.42 114.19
CA LYS A 11 -2.72 -115.39 115.69
C LYS A 11 -3.85 -116.17 116.43
N PRO A 12 -3.73 -116.57 117.72
CA PRO A 12 -2.57 -117.05 118.52
C PRO A 12 -2.93 -118.13 119.62
N HIS A 13 -1.92 -118.50 120.42
CA HIS A 13 -1.91 -118.65 121.91
C HIS A 13 -2.63 -119.76 122.71
N ASP A 14 -1.85 -120.27 123.68
CA ASP A 14 -2.14 -120.57 125.10
C ASP A 14 -2.45 -122.00 125.60
N GLU A 15 -1.38 -122.61 126.12
CA GLU A 15 -1.17 -123.05 127.52
C GLU A 15 -2.35 -122.94 128.51
N ALA A 16 -2.67 -124.06 129.19
CA ALA A 16 -2.66 -124.19 130.67
C ALA A 16 -3.27 -125.53 131.15
N HIS A 17 -2.51 -126.25 132.01
CA HIS A 17 -2.89 -127.07 133.19
C HIS A 17 -4.00 -128.17 133.06
N ARG A 18 -3.96 -129.35 133.70
CA ARG A 18 -3.13 -130.02 134.73
C ARG A 18 -3.48 -131.53 134.68
N ASP A 19 -2.50 -132.38 135.04
CA ASP A 19 -2.56 -133.70 135.73
C ASP A 19 -3.57 -134.75 135.18
N GLU A 20 -3.22 -135.94 134.63
CA GLU A 20 -2.36 -137.08 135.03
C GLU A 20 -2.42 -138.16 133.87
N PRO A 21 -1.76 -139.35 133.95
CA PRO A 21 -0.40 -139.73 133.53
C PRO A 21 -0.21 -140.20 132.05
N LEU A 22 1.07 -140.41 131.68
CA LEU A 22 1.69 -140.60 130.34
C LEU A 22 1.30 -141.84 129.51
N SER A 23 1.06 -141.66 128.19
CA SER A 23 1.38 -142.60 127.06
C SER A 23 0.76 -142.20 125.69
N LYS A 24 -0.05 -141.13 125.60
CA LYS A 24 -0.75 -140.67 124.37
C LYS A 24 0.03 -139.74 123.41
N ARG A 25 1.33 -139.44 123.61
CA ARG A 25 2.00 -138.33 122.88
C ARG A 25 2.59 -138.65 121.50
N GLU A 26 2.92 -139.89 121.18
CA GLU A 26 3.72 -140.16 119.95
C GLU A 26 2.90 -140.56 118.72
N LEU A 27 1.68 -141.08 118.89
CA LEU A 27 0.88 -141.59 117.77
C LEU A 27 0.07 -140.49 117.05
N CYS A 28 -0.16 -139.36 117.72
CA CYS A 28 -0.98 -138.27 117.18
C CYS A 28 -0.20 -137.38 116.20
N THR A 29 1.11 -137.25 116.35
CA THR A 29 1.98 -136.40 115.50
C THR A 29 2.16 -136.97 114.08
N LEU A 30 2.17 -138.30 113.93
CA LEU A 30 2.35 -138.95 112.62
C LEU A 30 1.12 -138.82 111.70
N LYS A 31 -0.10 -138.78 112.25
CA LYS A 31 -1.33 -138.59 111.46
C LYS A 31 -1.43 -137.19 110.86
N THR A 32 -1.02 -136.17 111.61
CA THR A 32 -1.01 -134.76 111.14
C THR A 32 -0.04 -134.58 109.98
N LEU A 33 1.16 -135.14 110.09
CA LEU A 33 2.19 -135.07 109.03
C LEU A 33 1.73 -135.68 107.71
N ARG A 34 1.07 -136.85 107.74
CA ARG A 34 0.55 -137.49 106.52
C ARG A 34 -0.51 -136.63 105.81
N GLY A 35 -1.40 -135.98 106.57
CA GLY A 35 -2.44 -135.11 106.02
C GLY A 35 -1.90 -133.82 105.39
N GLU A 36 -0.75 -133.33 105.87
CA GLU A 36 -0.06 -132.19 105.28
C GLU A 36 0.65 -132.56 103.97
N ILE A 37 1.28 -133.73 103.90
CA ILE A 37 2.00 -134.19 102.70
C ILE A 37 1.05 -134.29 101.49
N VAL A 38 -0.13 -134.90 101.65
CA VAL A 38 -1.09 -135.05 100.55
C VAL A 38 -1.62 -133.70 100.06
N ARG A 39 -1.88 -132.76 100.98
CA ARG A 39 -2.31 -131.41 100.62
C ARG A 39 -1.22 -130.66 99.86
N ARG A 40 0.06 -130.85 100.23
CA ARG A 40 1.20 -130.29 99.48
C ARG A 40 1.32 -130.86 98.08
N ILE A 41 1.11 -132.16 97.88
CA ILE A 41 1.16 -132.80 96.56
C ILE A 41 0.06 -132.23 95.64
N LYS A 42 -1.20 -132.24 96.08
CA LYS A 42 -2.32 -131.68 95.27
C LYS A 42 -2.15 -130.19 94.99
N PHE A 43 -1.58 -129.44 95.93
CA PHE A 43 -1.28 -128.03 95.71
C PHE A 43 -0.17 -127.84 94.67
N ASN A 44 0.86 -128.70 94.68
CA ASN A 44 1.94 -128.68 93.70
C ASN A 44 1.46 -129.08 92.29
N GLU A 45 0.60 -130.09 92.16
CA GLU A 45 0.02 -130.47 90.86
C GLU A 45 -0.81 -129.32 90.24
N LYS A 46 -1.61 -128.63 91.06
CA LYS A 46 -2.35 -127.44 90.61
C LYS A 46 -1.41 -126.29 90.22
N LYS A 47 -0.26 -126.14 90.89
CA LYS A 47 0.76 -125.18 90.51
C LYS A 47 1.43 -125.57 89.19
N GLU A 48 1.76 -126.84 88.98
CA GLU A 48 2.37 -127.32 87.74
C GLU A 48 1.43 -127.16 86.54
N ALA A 49 0.14 -127.48 86.68
CA ALA A 49 -0.82 -127.26 85.60
C ALA A 49 -0.93 -125.78 85.22
N LYS A 50 -0.96 -124.88 86.22
CA LYS A 50 -0.93 -123.42 85.98
C LYS A 50 0.39 -122.97 85.34
N LEU A 51 1.52 -123.56 85.73
CA LEU A 51 2.82 -123.26 85.12
C LEU A 51 2.83 -123.65 83.64
N ARG A 52 2.35 -124.85 83.28
CA ARG A 52 2.28 -125.29 81.87
C ARG A 52 1.38 -124.40 81.00
N ASP A 53 0.23 -123.97 81.53
CA ASP A 53 -0.65 -123.04 80.80
C ASP A 53 -0.02 -121.64 80.64
N LEU A 54 0.71 -121.18 81.65
CA LEU A 54 1.49 -119.94 81.55
C LEU A 54 2.63 -120.08 80.55
N GLU A 55 3.36 -121.19 80.55
CA GLU A 55 4.42 -121.49 79.58
C GLU A 55 3.89 -121.51 78.14
N LYS A 56 2.74 -122.14 77.89
CA LYS A 56 2.10 -122.09 76.56
C LYS A 56 1.72 -120.68 76.14
N LYS A 57 1.16 -119.88 77.07
CA LYS A 57 0.81 -118.48 76.81
C LYS A 57 2.05 -117.62 76.58
N ILE A 58 3.12 -117.88 77.31
CA ILE A 58 4.42 -117.23 77.16
C ILE A 58 5.00 -117.58 75.79
N ALA A 59 5.09 -118.85 75.41
CA ALA A 59 5.59 -119.28 74.11
C ALA A 59 4.76 -118.76 72.93
N GLY A 60 3.43 -118.64 73.10
CA GLY A 60 2.55 -118.02 72.10
C GLY A 60 2.80 -116.52 71.95
N ARG A 61 2.99 -115.81 73.08
CA ARG A 61 3.34 -114.38 73.09
C ARG A 61 4.74 -114.15 72.54
N GLU A 62 5.72 -114.96 72.89
CA GLU A 62 7.09 -114.88 72.37
C GLU A 62 7.12 -115.04 70.85
N ARG A 63 6.36 -115.99 70.29
CA ARG A 63 6.24 -116.11 68.83
C ARG A 63 5.59 -114.88 68.18
N ALA A 64 4.54 -114.33 68.79
CA ALA A 64 3.90 -113.11 68.29
C ALA A 64 4.84 -111.89 68.39
N VAL A 65 5.60 -111.79 69.48
CA VAL A 65 6.63 -110.76 69.70
C VAL A 65 7.73 -110.90 68.66
N LEU A 66 8.30 -112.08 68.44
CA LEU A 66 9.32 -112.31 67.40
C LEU A 66 8.81 -112.00 65.99
N SER A 67 7.54 -112.31 65.69
CA SER A 67 6.94 -111.95 64.41
C SER A 67 6.71 -110.43 64.27
N ALA A 68 6.40 -109.74 65.36
CA ALA A 68 6.28 -108.28 65.36
C ALA A 68 7.65 -107.61 65.29
N GLU A 69 8.62 -108.09 66.06
CA GLU A 69 10.01 -107.62 66.09
C GLU A 69 10.70 -107.81 64.74
N SER A 70 10.48 -108.92 64.03
CA SER A 70 11.00 -109.12 62.68
C SER A 70 10.33 -108.23 61.62
N ARG A 71 9.15 -107.66 61.92
CA ARG A 71 8.43 -106.73 61.03
C ARG A 71 8.83 -105.27 61.26
N ILE A 72 9.28 -104.92 62.47
CA ILE A 72 9.81 -103.58 62.80
C ILE A 72 10.95 -103.12 61.87
N PRO A 73 12.03 -103.90 61.62
CA PRO A 73 13.13 -103.44 60.77
C PRO A 73 12.69 -103.26 59.31
N LYS A 74 11.75 -104.08 58.83
CA LYS A 74 11.16 -103.90 57.49
C LYS A 74 10.41 -102.57 57.40
N LEU A 75 9.52 -102.30 58.35
CA LEU A 75 8.78 -101.03 58.41
C LEU A 75 9.69 -99.81 58.65
N GLN A 76 10.77 -99.97 59.42
CA GLN A 76 11.77 -98.90 59.59
C GLN A 76 12.55 -98.64 58.31
N SER A 77 12.94 -99.69 57.58
CA SER A 77 13.62 -99.55 56.29
C SER A 77 12.71 -98.89 55.24
N GLU A 78 11.43 -99.29 55.18
CA GLU A 78 10.42 -98.66 54.34
C GLU A 78 10.19 -97.20 54.76
N GLY A 79 10.06 -96.91 56.05
CA GLY A 79 9.90 -95.56 56.58
C GLY A 79 11.09 -94.65 56.30
N ASN A 80 12.31 -95.18 56.29
CA ASN A 80 13.51 -94.42 55.95
C ASN A 80 13.61 -94.18 54.43
N ASN A 81 13.26 -95.18 53.62
CA ASN A 81 13.18 -95.02 52.17
C ASN A 81 12.13 -93.98 51.77
N LEU A 82 10.96 -93.98 52.41
CA LEU A 82 9.92 -92.97 52.19
C LEU A 82 10.38 -91.57 52.59
N ARG A 83 11.06 -91.43 53.74
CA ARG A 83 11.62 -90.13 54.16
C ARG A 83 12.68 -89.61 53.20
N SER A 84 13.57 -90.48 52.72
CA SER A 84 14.56 -90.13 51.70
C SER A 84 13.88 -89.67 50.40
N ASN A 85 12.88 -90.42 49.93
CA ASN A 85 12.11 -90.08 48.74
C ASN A 85 11.35 -88.76 48.89
N ILE A 86 10.72 -88.50 50.04
CA ILE A 86 10.05 -87.23 50.33
C ILE A 86 11.06 -86.08 50.28
N SER A 87 12.23 -86.22 50.90
CA SER A 87 13.26 -85.17 50.87
C SER A 87 13.77 -84.88 49.45
N ILE A 88 13.99 -85.92 48.63
CA ILE A 88 14.37 -85.77 47.22
C ILE A 88 13.27 -85.05 46.43
N LEU A 89 12.01 -85.43 46.64
CA LEU A 89 10.86 -84.82 45.96
C LEU A 89 10.64 -83.36 46.40
N GLU A 90 10.80 -83.03 47.68
CA GLU A 90 10.72 -81.66 48.17
C GLU A 90 11.82 -80.78 47.58
N LYS A 91 13.05 -81.31 47.49
CA LYS A 91 14.17 -80.59 46.85
C LYS A 91 13.88 -80.37 45.37
N ALA A 92 13.46 -81.40 44.65
CA ALA A 92 13.08 -81.30 43.24
C ALA A 92 11.91 -80.33 43.04
N PHE A 93 10.92 -80.32 43.93
CA PHE A 93 9.79 -79.39 43.88
C PHE A 93 10.24 -77.94 44.06
N ARG A 94 11.11 -77.64 45.05
CA ARG A 94 11.66 -76.30 45.25
C ARG A 94 12.49 -75.83 44.06
N GLU A 95 13.31 -76.70 43.49
CA GLU A 95 14.08 -76.40 42.27
C GLU A 95 13.15 -76.09 41.09
N LYS A 96 12.09 -76.89 40.88
CA LYS A 96 11.09 -76.63 39.83
C LYS A 96 10.32 -75.34 40.08
N GLN A 97 10.00 -75.03 41.33
CA GLN A 97 9.31 -73.79 41.71
C GLN A 97 10.19 -72.57 41.41
N ALA A 98 11.49 -72.61 41.76
CA ALA A 98 12.42 -71.53 41.44
C ALA A 98 12.58 -71.32 39.92
N VAL A 99 12.66 -72.40 39.14
CA VAL A 99 12.69 -72.32 37.67
C VAL A 99 11.38 -71.73 37.12
N LEU A 100 10.25 -72.08 37.71
CA LEU A 100 8.94 -71.55 37.31
C LEU A 100 8.84 -70.04 37.59
N ASP A 101 9.32 -69.59 38.73
CA ASP A 101 9.30 -68.17 39.09
C ASP A 101 10.29 -67.35 38.24
N GLN A 102 11.47 -67.89 37.92
CA GLN A 102 12.37 -67.30 36.93
C GLN A 102 11.72 -67.19 35.55
N ARG A 103 11.02 -68.25 35.10
CA ARG A 103 10.28 -68.22 33.83
C ARG A 103 9.15 -67.19 33.84
N LYS A 104 8.43 -67.02 34.95
CA LYS A 104 7.41 -65.98 35.09
C LYS A 104 8.01 -64.58 34.99
N GLN A 105 9.16 -64.34 35.62
CA GLN A 105 9.86 -63.06 35.52
C GLN A 105 10.33 -62.78 34.09
N ALA A 106 10.89 -63.78 33.41
CA ALA A 106 11.29 -63.67 32.01
C ALA A 106 10.09 -63.39 31.09
N ILE A 107 8.96 -64.08 31.29
CA ILE A 107 7.72 -63.82 30.53
C ILE A 107 7.23 -62.38 30.77
N ALA A 108 7.29 -61.89 32.01
CA ALA A 108 6.89 -60.52 32.32
C ALA A 108 7.80 -59.47 31.66
N GLN A 109 9.12 -59.70 31.64
CA GLN A 109 10.08 -58.84 30.93
C GLN A 109 9.81 -58.84 29.42
N LEU A 110 9.68 -60.01 28.81
CA LEU A 110 9.35 -60.15 27.39
C LEU A 110 8.01 -59.51 27.04
N SER A 111 7.03 -59.56 27.94
CA SER A 111 5.73 -58.90 27.73
C SER A 111 5.84 -57.37 27.74
N ARG A 112 6.70 -56.80 28.58
CA ARG A 112 6.96 -55.35 28.58
C ARG A 112 7.74 -54.91 27.35
N GLU A 113 8.75 -55.68 26.95
CA GLU A 113 9.50 -55.44 25.72
C GLU A 113 8.59 -55.51 24.50
N LEU A 114 7.69 -56.52 24.44
CA LEU A 114 6.71 -56.63 23.37
C LEU A 114 5.77 -55.43 23.33
N ALA A 115 5.31 -54.93 24.48
CA ALA A 115 4.48 -53.74 24.55
C ALA A 115 5.22 -52.49 24.02
N SER A 116 6.47 -52.28 24.42
CA SER A 116 7.30 -51.17 23.92
C SER A 116 7.58 -51.28 22.42
N LEU A 117 7.84 -52.48 21.91
CA LEU A 117 8.03 -52.71 20.47
C LEU A 117 6.75 -52.46 19.67
N LEU A 118 5.57 -52.79 20.21
CA LEU A 118 4.29 -52.48 19.59
C LEU A 118 4.02 -50.96 19.54
N GLU A 119 4.39 -50.24 20.61
CA GLU A 119 4.31 -48.79 20.66
C GLU A 119 5.24 -48.14 19.62
N LYS A 120 6.52 -48.54 19.57
CA LYS A 120 7.46 -48.12 18.53
C LYS A 120 6.96 -48.45 17.13
N ARG A 121 6.33 -49.60 16.92
CA ARG A 121 5.72 -49.96 15.63
C ARG A 121 4.57 -49.02 15.25
N SER A 122 3.82 -48.50 16.23
CA SER A 122 2.77 -47.52 15.99
C SER A 122 3.35 -46.15 15.62
N GLU A 123 4.50 -45.77 16.19
CA GLU A 123 5.23 -44.56 15.84
C GLU A 123 5.81 -44.64 14.44
N VAL A 124 6.41 -45.78 14.06
CA VAL A 124 6.88 -46.02 12.69
C VAL A 124 5.75 -45.81 11.69
N ARG A 125 4.54 -46.31 11.96
CA ARG A 125 3.37 -46.05 11.09
C ARG A 125 2.99 -44.58 11.00
N ARG A 126 3.13 -43.81 12.08
CA ARG A 126 2.89 -42.35 12.07
C ARG A 126 3.94 -41.64 11.23
N VAL A 127 5.21 -42.03 11.36
CA VAL A 127 6.31 -41.48 10.55
C VAL A 127 6.15 -41.84 9.07
N GLU A 128 5.77 -43.08 8.75
CA GLU A 128 5.47 -43.51 7.37
C GLU A 128 4.32 -42.71 6.76
N ALA A 129 3.27 -42.44 7.54
CA ALA A 129 2.17 -41.57 7.10
C ALA A 129 2.64 -40.13 6.87
N GLY A 130 3.44 -39.56 7.78
CA GLY A 130 4.03 -38.23 7.61
C GLY A 130 4.94 -38.14 6.38
N LEU A 131 5.74 -39.17 6.11
CA LEU A 131 6.59 -39.24 4.92
C LEU A 131 5.75 -39.27 3.64
N ALA A 132 4.64 -40.01 3.62
CA ALA A 132 3.72 -40.04 2.47
C ALA A 132 3.09 -38.67 2.20
N GLU A 133 2.74 -37.90 3.24
CA GLU A 133 2.26 -36.53 3.11
C GLU A 133 3.33 -35.58 2.55
N VAL A 134 4.58 -35.70 3.03
CA VAL A 134 5.70 -34.90 2.52
C VAL A 134 5.97 -35.19 1.04
N LEU A 135 5.97 -36.47 0.64
CA LEU A 135 6.15 -36.86 -0.76
C LEU A 135 5.00 -36.35 -1.66
N ALA A 136 3.76 -36.34 -1.14
CA ALA A 136 2.62 -35.75 -1.85
C ALA A 136 2.79 -34.23 -2.04
N LYS A 137 3.23 -33.52 -1.01
CA LYS A 137 3.55 -32.08 -1.08
C LYS A 137 4.69 -31.80 -2.06
N GLU A 138 5.74 -32.61 -2.03
CA GLU A 138 6.87 -32.48 -2.95
C GLU A 138 6.42 -32.64 -4.42
N LYS A 139 5.59 -33.65 -4.71
CA LYS A 139 5.01 -33.85 -6.05
C LYS A 139 4.19 -32.64 -6.50
N GLN A 140 3.36 -32.09 -5.62
CA GLN A 140 2.57 -30.89 -5.91
C GLN A 140 3.47 -29.68 -6.21
N LEU A 141 4.54 -29.47 -5.44
CA LEU A 141 5.50 -28.40 -5.68
C LEU A 141 6.21 -28.56 -7.03
N ARG A 142 6.61 -29.79 -7.40
CA ARG A 142 7.20 -30.07 -8.72
C ARG A 142 6.24 -29.73 -9.86
N ASP A 143 4.96 -30.06 -9.73
CA ASP A 143 3.94 -29.72 -10.72
C ASP A 143 3.74 -28.19 -10.85
N ASP A 144 3.77 -27.47 -9.74
CA ASP A 144 3.66 -26.01 -9.72
C ASP A 144 4.89 -25.31 -10.29
N ILE A 145 6.10 -25.84 -10.05
CA ILE A 145 7.33 -25.39 -10.70
C ILE A 145 7.21 -25.57 -12.22
N SER A 146 6.81 -26.75 -12.69
CA SER A 146 6.67 -27.02 -14.14
C SER A 146 5.66 -26.08 -14.81
N LYS A 147 4.56 -25.73 -14.14
CA LYS A 147 3.59 -24.74 -14.64
C LYS A 147 4.18 -23.34 -14.72
N LYS A 148 4.98 -22.93 -13.73
CA LYS A 148 5.65 -21.62 -13.72
C LYS A 148 6.69 -21.53 -14.84
N GLU A 149 7.49 -22.57 -15.05
CA GLU A 149 8.47 -22.62 -16.13
C GLU A 149 7.82 -22.46 -17.51
N LYS A 150 6.66 -23.10 -17.75
CA LYS A 150 5.89 -22.91 -18.99
C LYS A 150 5.43 -21.47 -19.18
N ARG A 151 4.91 -20.82 -18.13
CA ARG A 151 4.51 -19.40 -18.19
C ARG A 151 5.69 -18.46 -18.47
N VAL A 152 6.86 -18.76 -17.92
CA VAL A 152 8.09 -18.00 -18.20
C VAL A 152 8.49 -18.15 -19.66
N ALA A 153 8.45 -19.37 -20.20
CA ALA A 153 8.76 -19.62 -21.61
C ALA A 153 7.78 -18.92 -22.57
N GLU A 154 6.48 -18.94 -22.27
CA GLU A 154 5.45 -18.21 -23.01
C GLU A 154 5.68 -16.69 -22.93
N GLY A 155 6.00 -16.16 -21.75
CA GLY A 155 6.34 -14.75 -21.55
C GLY A 155 7.55 -14.33 -22.38
N ALA A 156 8.60 -15.14 -22.42
CA ALA A 156 9.79 -14.87 -23.21
C ALA A 156 9.48 -14.81 -24.73
N GLN A 157 8.60 -15.69 -25.23
CA GLN A 157 8.17 -15.65 -26.63
C GLN A 157 7.36 -14.39 -26.98
N ILE A 158 6.53 -13.90 -26.05
CA ILE A 158 5.77 -12.66 -26.25
C ILE A 158 6.71 -11.46 -26.32
N ILE A 159 7.69 -11.38 -25.42
CA ILE A 159 8.68 -10.30 -25.40
C ILE A 159 9.47 -10.29 -26.72
N SER A 160 9.96 -11.45 -27.16
CA SER A 160 10.69 -11.55 -28.43
C SER A 160 9.87 -11.04 -29.64
N LYS A 161 8.57 -11.35 -29.70
CA LYS A 161 7.70 -10.81 -30.77
C LYS A 161 7.53 -9.29 -30.69
N GLN A 162 7.44 -8.75 -29.48
CA GLN A 162 7.32 -7.30 -29.27
C GLN A 162 8.60 -6.58 -29.69
N GLU A 163 9.78 -7.15 -29.42
CA GLU A 163 11.06 -6.62 -29.89
C GLU A 163 11.12 -6.56 -31.43
N ASP A 164 10.72 -7.63 -32.12
CA ASP A 164 10.66 -7.67 -33.59
C ASP A 164 9.73 -6.60 -34.18
N ASP A 165 8.58 -6.34 -33.53
CA ASP A 165 7.63 -5.33 -33.99
C ASP A 165 8.13 -3.90 -33.73
N ILE A 166 8.82 -3.68 -32.61
CA ILE A 166 9.50 -2.40 -32.31
C ILE A 166 10.53 -2.11 -33.42
N ASP A 167 11.34 -3.09 -33.80
CA ASP A 167 12.35 -2.91 -34.85
C ASP A 167 11.73 -2.57 -36.21
N LYS A 168 10.60 -3.20 -36.58
CA LYS A 168 9.86 -2.84 -37.79
C LYS A 168 9.36 -1.41 -37.75
N HIS A 169 8.78 -0.98 -36.62
CA HIS A 169 8.28 0.37 -36.46
C HIS A 169 9.40 1.41 -36.47
N MET A 170 10.54 1.11 -35.86
CA MET A 170 11.72 1.98 -35.90
C MET A 170 12.24 2.18 -37.33
N ASN A 171 12.26 1.11 -38.13
CA ASN A 171 12.63 1.19 -39.55
C ASN A 171 11.64 2.04 -40.37
N ILE A 172 10.33 1.90 -40.13
CA ILE A 172 9.29 2.73 -40.77
C ILE A 172 9.48 4.20 -40.41
N LEU A 173 9.68 4.51 -39.11
CA LEU A 173 9.90 5.88 -38.65
C LEU A 173 11.15 6.50 -39.27
N LYS A 174 12.23 5.73 -39.41
CA LYS A 174 13.44 6.18 -40.09
C LYS A 174 13.16 6.54 -41.55
N ASN A 175 12.47 5.68 -42.29
CA ASN A 175 12.11 5.95 -43.68
C ASN A 175 11.22 7.19 -43.85
N LEU A 176 10.23 7.37 -42.96
CA LEU A 176 9.36 8.55 -42.99
C LEU A 176 10.12 9.84 -42.65
N ARG A 177 11.09 9.76 -41.73
CA ARG A 177 11.97 10.88 -41.41
C ARG A 177 12.82 11.29 -42.60
N ASP A 178 13.43 10.33 -43.29
CA ASP A 178 14.24 10.57 -44.48
C ASP A 178 13.40 11.20 -45.61
N GLN A 179 12.15 10.75 -45.79
CA GLN A 179 11.21 11.36 -46.74
C GLN A 179 10.85 12.80 -46.38
N LEU A 180 10.60 13.08 -45.09
CA LEU A 180 10.31 14.43 -44.63
C LEU A 180 11.51 15.35 -44.83
N GLU A 181 12.72 14.87 -44.55
CA GLU A 181 13.97 15.60 -44.73
C GLU A 181 14.22 15.96 -46.19
N GLN A 182 13.84 15.09 -47.14
CA GLN A 182 13.88 15.39 -48.58
C GLN A 182 12.81 16.39 -49.03
N ALA A 183 11.65 16.46 -48.36
CA ALA A 183 10.57 17.38 -48.71
C ALA A 183 10.85 18.85 -48.30
N VAL A 184 11.62 19.06 -47.23
CA VAL A 184 11.99 20.40 -46.73
C VAL A 184 12.72 21.26 -47.77
N PRO A 185 13.78 20.80 -48.47
CA PRO A 185 14.46 21.61 -49.48
C PRO A 185 13.58 21.90 -50.70
N LEU A 186 12.72 20.96 -51.11
CA LEU A 186 11.78 21.16 -52.23
C LEU A 186 10.78 22.28 -51.92
N LYS A 187 10.26 22.33 -50.69
CA LYS A 187 9.40 23.43 -50.25
C LYS A 187 10.12 24.78 -50.31
N LYS A 188 11.36 24.85 -49.81
CA LYS A 188 12.16 26.09 -49.86
C LYS A 188 12.41 26.57 -51.29
N GLN A 189 12.65 25.65 -52.23
CA GLN A 189 12.80 25.98 -53.65
C GLN A 189 11.50 26.56 -54.22
N LEU A 190 10.37 25.90 -53.99
CA LEU A 190 9.06 26.39 -54.44
C LEU A 190 8.70 27.76 -53.87
N ASP A 191 8.96 27.99 -52.58
CA ASP A 191 8.71 29.29 -51.94
C ASP A 191 9.56 30.39 -52.60
N SER A 192 10.83 30.12 -52.92
CA SER A 192 11.71 31.06 -53.61
C SER A 192 11.27 31.38 -55.04
N GLU A 193 10.78 30.39 -55.80
CA GLU A 193 10.25 30.60 -57.14
C GLU A 193 8.97 31.44 -57.13
N LEU A 194 8.11 31.21 -56.12
CA LEU A 194 6.86 31.93 -55.94
C LEU A 194 7.15 33.41 -55.63
N GLU A 195 8.12 33.69 -54.77
CA GLU A 195 8.55 35.06 -54.44
C GLU A 195 9.10 35.80 -55.67
N ILE A 196 9.94 35.15 -56.49
CA ILE A 196 10.46 35.71 -57.74
C ILE A 196 9.30 36.05 -58.70
N ARG A 197 8.32 35.16 -58.86
CA ARG A 197 7.16 35.39 -59.73
C ARG A 197 6.26 36.52 -59.22
N GLN A 198 6.07 36.64 -57.90
CA GLN A 198 5.31 37.74 -57.30
C GLN A 198 6.00 39.10 -57.55
N GLN A 199 7.32 39.17 -57.41
CA GLN A 199 8.08 40.39 -57.69
C GLN A 199 8.00 40.79 -59.18
N ALA A 200 8.11 39.81 -60.09
CA ALA A 200 7.96 40.05 -61.53
C ALA A 200 6.55 40.59 -61.88
N LEU A 201 5.50 40.04 -61.26
CA LEU A 201 4.12 40.49 -61.46
C LEU A 201 3.90 41.92 -60.93
N LEU A 202 4.48 42.28 -59.79
CA LEU A 202 4.43 43.64 -59.27
C LEU A 202 5.13 44.65 -60.17
N LYS A 203 6.29 44.27 -60.75
CA LYS A 203 6.99 45.11 -61.72
C LYS A 203 6.14 45.35 -62.97
N ALA A 204 5.59 44.29 -63.55
CA ALA A 204 4.70 44.39 -64.71
C ALA A 204 3.48 45.27 -64.45
N LYS A 205 2.87 45.18 -63.26
CA LYS A 205 1.74 46.07 -62.87
C LYS A 205 2.15 47.54 -62.79
N ARG A 206 3.35 47.85 -62.29
CA ARG A 206 3.86 49.23 -62.25
C ARG A 206 4.14 49.76 -63.65
N ASP A 207 4.75 48.95 -64.51
CA ASP A 207 5.05 49.32 -65.89
C ASP A 207 3.75 49.60 -66.67
N LEU A 208 2.73 48.76 -66.47
CA LEU A 208 1.41 48.93 -67.10
C LEU A 208 0.70 50.19 -66.62
N ALA A 209 0.72 50.49 -65.31
CA ALA A 209 0.20 51.75 -64.77
C ALA A 209 0.95 52.98 -65.30
N GLY A 210 2.28 52.87 -65.49
CA GLY A 210 3.09 53.94 -66.10
C GLY A 210 2.75 54.18 -67.58
N LEU A 211 2.46 53.12 -68.34
CA LEU A 211 1.99 53.22 -69.71
C LEU A 211 0.59 53.83 -69.79
N GLU A 212 -0.32 53.44 -68.88
CA GLU A 212 -1.66 54.02 -68.80
C GLU A 212 -1.61 55.52 -68.49
N SER A 213 -0.73 55.97 -67.58
CA SER A 213 -0.54 57.39 -67.30
C SER A 213 0.05 58.12 -68.51
N ALA A 214 1.07 57.54 -69.16
CA ALA A 214 1.69 58.15 -70.34
C ALA A 214 0.68 58.30 -71.50
N VAL A 215 -0.19 57.32 -71.71
CA VAL A 215 -1.26 57.42 -72.71
C VAL A 215 -2.26 58.52 -72.34
N LYS A 216 -2.61 58.66 -71.06
CA LYS A 216 -3.50 59.73 -70.59
C LYS A 216 -2.87 61.11 -70.79
N ASP A 217 -1.58 61.25 -70.49
CA ASP A 217 -0.82 62.49 -70.70
C ASP A 217 -0.67 62.81 -72.20
N LEU A 218 -0.48 61.81 -73.05
CA LEU A 218 -0.44 61.97 -74.51
C LEU A 218 -1.79 62.41 -75.09
N LEU A 219 -2.90 61.88 -74.56
CA LEU A 219 -4.24 62.32 -74.95
C LEU A 219 -4.49 63.77 -74.52
N GLN A 220 -4.11 64.13 -73.29
CA GLN A 220 -4.21 65.51 -72.80
C GLN A 220 -3.32 66.47 -73.58
N THR A 221 -2.09 66.10 -73.89
CA THR A 221 -1.18 66.95 -74.69
C THR A 221 -1.66 67.12 -76.12
N ARG A 222 -2.25 66.09 -76.73
CA ARG A 222 -2.91 66.20 -78.05
C ARG A 222 -4.08 67.18 -78.01
N GLU A 223 -4.88 67.13 -76.96
CA GLU A 223 -6.02 68.04 -76.78
C GLU A 223 -5.56 69.49 -76.52
N GLN A 224 -4.53 69.66 -75.69
CA GLN A 224 -3.86 70.95 -75.49
C GLN A 224 -3.21 71.48 -76.77
N LEU A 225 -2.62 70.62 -77.61
CA LEU A 225 -2.05 71.00 -78.91
C LEU A 225 -3.13 71.46 -79.88
N ASN A 226 -4.28 70.78 -79.92
CA ASN A 226 -5.41 71.20 -80.74
C ASN A 226 -5.96 72.56 -80.27
N GLN A 227 -6.07 72.78 -78.96
CA GLN A 227 -6.45 74.07 -78.40
C GLN A 227 -5.40 75.15 -78.69
N LYS A 228 -4.11 74.84 -78.55
CA LYS A 228 -3.01 75.76 -78.88
C LYS A 228 -2.95 76.07 -80.37
N SER A 229 -3.23 75.12 -81.26
CA SER A 229 -3.29 75.33 -82.70
C SER A 229 -4.44 76.26 -83.07
N ALA A 230 -5.62 76.08 -82.48
CA ALA A 230 -6.74 77.00 -82.64
C ALA A 230 -6.41 78.42 -82.11
N LEU A 231 -5.73 78.52 -80.96
CA LEU A 231 -5.26 79.79 -80.40
C LEU A 231 -4.13 80.42 -81.22
N LEU A 232 -3.25 79.63 -81.83
CA LEU A 232 -2.20 80.11 -82.73
C LEU A 232 -2.80 80.67 -84.00
N SER A 233 -3.82 80.04 -84.58
CA SER A 233 -4.51 80.61 -85.75
C SER A 233 -5.21 81.94 -85.42
N ILE A 234 -5.72 82.10 -84.19
CA ILE A 234 -6.23 83.39 -83.69
C ILE A 234 -5.09 84.39 -83.44
N ARG A 235 -3.97 83.95 -82.86
CA ARG A 235 -2.79 84.79 -82.63
C ARG A 235 -2.13 85.23 -83.91
N GLU A 236 -2.05 84.39 -84.94
CA GLU A 236 -1.53 84.75 -86.26
C GLU A 236 -2.35 85.88 -86.88
N ARG A 237 -3.69 85.82 -86.81
CA ARG A 237 -4.54 86.96 -87.21
C ARG A 237 -4.24 88.22 -86.40
N LYS A 238 -4.08 88.10 -85.07
CA LYS A 238 -3.71 89.22 -84.19
C LYS A 238 -2.29 89.74 -84.42
N ILE A 239 -1.35 88.88 -84.84
CA ILE A 239 0.02 89.25 -85.17
C ILE A 239 0.00 90.04 -86.46
N VAL A 240 -0.75 89.62 -87.48
CA VAL A 240 -0.91 90.40 -88.71
C VAL A 240 -1.55 91.77 -88.41
N GLU A 241 -2.55 91.82 -87.53
CA GLU A 241 -3.11 93.10 -87.03
C GLU A 241 -2.09 93.93 -86.23
N ALA A 242 -1.27 93.28 -85.41
CA ALA A 242 -0.22 93.94 -84.61
C ALA A 242 0.97 94.38 -85.47
N GLU A 243 1.31 93.67 -86.54
CA GLU A 243 2.34 94.05 -87.51
C GLU A 243 1.90 95.29 -88.27
N SER A 244 0.62 95.39 -88.62
CA SER A 244 0.03 96.63 -89.13
C SER A 244 0.20 97.78 -88.13
N ARG A 245 -0.09 97.56 -86.84
CA ARG A 245 0.13 98.57 -85.78
C ARG A 245 1.59 98.87 -85.49
N ILE A 246 2.49 97.90 -85.60
CA ILE A 246 3.94 98.09 -85.43
C ILE A 246 4.48 98.88 -86.62
N GLY A 247 3.93 98.71 -87.82
CA GLY A 247 4.21 99.58 -88.96
C GLY A 247 3.87 101.05 -88.66
N GLU A 248 2.77 101.30 -87.97
CA GLU A 248 2.39 102.63 -87.48
C GLU A 248 3.30 103.11 -86.34
N MET A 249 3.55 102.27 -85.33
CA MET A 249 4.43 102.60 -84.20
C MET A 249 5.88 102.78 -84.59
N LYS A 250 6.38 102.13 -85.65
CA LYS A 250 7.73 102.38 -86.17
C LYS A 250 7.87 103.82 -86.66
N LYS A 251 6.83 104.39 -87.27
CA LYS A 251 6.79 105.82 -87.62
C LYS A 251 6.84 106.70 -86.36
N ASP A 252 6.23 106.26 -85.26
CA ASP A 252 6.32 106.94 -83.96
C ASP A 252 7.66 106.75 -83.25
N VAL A 253 8.30 105.58 -83.37
CA VAL A 253 9.63 105.33 -82.81
C VAL A 253 10.64 106.17 -83.56
N GLU A 254 10.58 106.27 -84.89
CA GLU A 254 11.43 107.20 -85.64
C GLU A 254 11.32 108.63 -85.10
N ARG A 255 10.10 109.07 -84.75
CA ARG A 255 9.86 110.34 -84.05
C ARG A 255 10.51 110.39 -82.66
N LEU A 256 10.39 109.35 -81.84
CA LEU A 256 10.97 109.25 -80.49
C LEU A 256 12.50 109.06 -80.47
N THR A 257 13.11 108.46 -81.49
CA THR A 257 14.58 108.42 -81.62
C THR A 257 15.15 109.82 -81.75
N GLY A 258 14.43 110.71 -82.44
CA GLY A 258 14.73 112.15 -82.43
C GLY A 258 14.67 112.76 -81.03
N GLU A 259 13.87 112.20 -80.11
CA GLU A 259 13.83 112.59 -78.69
C GLU A 259 14.95 111.90 -77.87
N ALA A 260 15.34 110.65 -78.15
CA ALA A 260 16.41 109.95 -77.41
C ALA A 260 17.81 110.57 -77.59
N ASP A 261 18.06 111.18 -78.75
CA ASP A 261 19.24 112.03 -78.97
C ASP A 261 19.34 113.19 -77.97
N THR A 262 18.22 113.56 -77.31
CA THR A 262 18.23 114.52 -76.21
C THR A 262 18.68 113.89 -74.87
N VAL A 263 18.44 112.60 -74.62
CA VAL A 263 18.81 111.86 -73.40
C VAL A 263 20.27 111.40 -73.40
N GLN A 264 20.85 111.17 -74.58
CA GLN A 264 22.30 111.02 -74.76
C GLN A 264 23.10 112.14 -74.07
N LYS A 265 22.48 113.32 -73.89
CA LYS A 265 23.06 114.45 -73.14
C LYS A 265 23.07 114.24 -71.61
N SER A 266 22.11 113.53 -71.01
CA SER A 266 22.05 113.30 -69.55
C SER A 266 22.96 112.16 -69.05
N LYS A 267 23.27 111.18 -69.90
CA LYS A 267 24.21 110.09 -69.59
C LYS A 267 25.63 110.62 -69.30
N GLN A 268 26.02 111.71 -69.93
CA GLN A 268 27.32 112.35 -69.69
C GLN A 268 27.39 112.97 -68.28
N GLU A 269 26.27 113.28 -67.66
CA GLU A 269 26.19 113.89 -66.33
C GLU A 269 26.31 112.84 -65.19
N LEU A 270 25.89 111.59 -65.40
CA LEU A 270 25.87 110.53 -64.36
C LEU A 270 27.20 109.78 -64.17
N TYR A 271 28.05 109.71 -65.19
CA TYR A 271 29.37 109.06 -65.03
C TYR A 271 30.25 109.78 -64.00
N ALA A 272 30.01 111.07 -63.78
CA ALA A 272 30.66 111.84 -62.72
C ALA A 272 30.28 111.38 -61.29
N LEU A 273 29.21 110.60 -61.10
CA LEU A 273 28.63 110.30 -59.78
C LEU A 273 28.99 108.90 -59.22
N ILE A 274 29.55 108.01 -60.04
CA ILE A 274 29.82 106.60 -59.66
C ILE A 274 31.20 106.41 -59.04
N GLU A 275 32.17 107.25 -59.40
CA GLU A 275 33.50 107.26 -58.78
C GLU A 275 33.41 107.46 -57.25
N ASP A 276 32.39 108.19 -56.78
CA ASP A 276 32.19 108.46 -55.35
C ASP A 276 31.73 107.24 -54.51
N LYS A 277 31.06 106.23 -55.08
CA LYS A 277 30.44 105.13 -54.31
C LYS A 277 31.34 103.91 -54.03
N LYS A 278 32.45 103.75 -54.75
CA LYS A 278 33.36 102.59 -54.58
C LYS A 278 34.05 102.57 -53.21
N HIS A 279 34.19 103.72 -52.57
CA HIS A 279 34.86 103.86 -51.27
C HIS A 279 34.04 103.35 -50.06
N LEU A 280 32.76 103.01 -50.23
CA LEU A 280 31.83 102.75 -49.10
C LEU A 280 31.63 101.26 -48.75
N LEU A 281 32.13 100.32 -49.55
CA LEU A 281 31.75 98.89 -49.46
C LEU A 281 32.78 98.02 -48.72
N ASP A 282 34.03 98.48 -48.61
CA ASP A 282 35.10 97.75 -47.90
C ASP A 282 34.90 97.69 -46.38
N ASP A 283 34.07 98.58 -45.82
CA ASP A 283 33.85 98.68 -44.37
C ASP A 283 32.91 97.61 -43.78
N LEU A 284 32.03 96.99 -44.57
CA LEU A 284 30.97 96.10 -44.04
C LEU A 284 31.40 94.65 -43.77
N LYS A 285 32.55 94.20 -44.27
CA LYS A 285 33.00 92.79 -44.15
C LYS A 285 33.52 92.37 -42.77
N LYS A 286 33.78 93.31 -41.84
CA LYS A 286 34.42 93.00 -40.55
C LYS A 286 33.50 92.48 -39.44
N ASN A 287 32.19 92.69 -39.50
CA ASN A 287 31.33 92.59 -38.31
C ASN A 287 30.65 91.23 -38.02
N ILE A 288 30.73 90.22 -38.88
CA ILE A 288 29.90 88.98 -38.73
C ILE A 288 30.64 87.81 -38.05
N ALA A 289 31.97 87.86 -37.90
CA ALA A 289 32.77 86.74 -37.39
C ALA A 289 32.67 86.45 -35.86
N GLN A 290 32.02 87.31 -35.07
CA GLN A 290 32.09 87.24 -33.59
C GLN A 290 31.04 86.34 -32.90
N ASN A 291 29.98 85.87 -33.59
CA ASN A 291 28.80 85.30 -32.90
C ASN A 291 28.79 83.77 -32.70
N SER A 292 29.86 83.04 -33.02
CA SER A 292 29.90 81.56 -33.03
C SER A 292 30.40 80.87 -31.75
N GLN A 293 30.84 81.60 -30.71
CA GLN A 293 31.72 81.03 -29.66
C GLN A 293 31.03 80.63 -28.34
N LEU A 294 29.76 80.99 -28.08
CA LEU A 294 29.15 80.90 -26.74
C LEU A 294 28.36 79.59 -26.44
N SER A 295 28.28 78.63 -27.36
CA SER A 295 27.34 77.49 -27.24
C SER A 295 27.91 76.18 -26.67
N SER A 296 29.21 76.06 -26.32
CA SER A 296 29.86 74.77 -26.02
C SER A 296 30.10 74.41 -24.55
N GLU A 297 29.84 75.29 -23.57
CA GLU A 297 30.34 75.10 -22.18
C GLU A 297 29.38 74.39 -21.20
N ALA A 298 28.14 74.07 -21.59
CA ALA A 298 27.10 73.63 -20.64
C ALA A 298 27.01 72.10 -20.36
N HIS A 299 27.82 71.24 -20.99
CA HIS A 299 27.58 69.78 -21.03
C HIS A 299 28.42 68.91 -20.05
N GLU A 300 29.31 69.46 -19.21
CA GLU A 300 30.38 68.66 -18.56
C GLU A 300 30.30 68.38 -17.03
N ARG A 301 29.36 68.93 -16.25
CA ARG A 301 29.46 68.91 -14.77
C ARG A 301 28.61 67.88 -13.99
N GLU A 302 27.74 67.11 -14.61
CA GLU A 302 26.73 66.33 -13.87
C GLU A 302 27.13 64.86 -13.54
N LEU A 303 28.20 64.31 -14.13
CA LEU A 303 28.45 62.86 -14.12
C LEU A 303 29.28 62.31 -12.93
N ASN A 304 29.92 63.13 -12.07
CA ASN A 304 31.04 62.66 -11.20
C ASN A 304 30.79 62.54 -9.68
N ALA A 305 29.59 62.78 -9.13
CA ALA A 305 29.45 63.00 -7.68
C ALA A 305 28.97 61.83 -6.78
N ARG A 306 28.47 60.68 -7.29
CA ARG A 306 27.71 59.71 -6.43
C ARG A 306 28.31 58.31 -6.23
N LYS A 307 29.57 58.06 -6.63
CA LYS A 307 30.21 56.74 -6.49
C LYS A 307 31.18 56.58 -5.29
N ALA A 308 31.33 57.57 -4.40
CA ALA A 308 32.42 57.61 -3.40
C ALA A 308 32.03 57.46 -1.91
N GLU A 309 30.79 57.11 -1.56
CA GLU A 309 30.32 57.07 -0.15
C GLU A 309 30.21 55.64 0.45
N HIS A 310 30.73 54.62 -0.25
CA HIS A 310 30.89 53.26 0.27
C HIS A 310 31.96 53.22 1.40
N GLU A 311 32.01 52.10 2.11
CA GLU A 311 33.26 51.47 2.59
C GLU A 311 33.96 51.85 3.91
N LEU A 312 33.60 52.88 4.71
CA LEU A 312 34.50 53.32 5.82
C LEU A 312 34.05 53.25 7.31
N LEU A 313 33.05 52.47 7.74
CA LEU A 313 32.68 52.41 9.18
C LEU A 313 32.56 51.00 9.80
N VAL A 314 33.56 50.15 9.52
CA VAL A 314 33.74 48.78 10.04
C VAL A 314 34.62 48.69 11.31
N ALA A 315 35.24 49.75 11.85
CA ALA A 315 36.47 49.54 12.65
C ALA A 315 36.53 50.06 14.10
N GLN A 316 35.61 49.71 15.02
CA GLN A 316 35.85 49.94 16.46
C GLN A 316 34.88 49.12 17.35
N ARG A 317 35.11 47.85 17.75
CA ARG A 317 36.19 47.34 18.62
C ARG A 317 36.67 48.40 19.62
N GLU A 318 36.66 48.04 20.92
CA GLU A 318 37.40 48.69 22.04
C GLU A 318 36.58 49.21 23.24
N HIS A 319 35.60 48.45 23.75
CA HIS A 319 35.13 48.70 25.13
C HIS A 319 35.08 47.46 26.03
N ASP A 320 36.13 46.65 25.95
CA ASP A 320 36.66 45.98 27.14
C ASP A 320 36.80 46.99 28.31
N ARG A 321 36.74 46.46 29.54
CA ARG A 321 37.25 47.03 30.82
C ARG A 321 36.29 47.66 31.82
N LYS A 322 35.00 47.30 31.86
CA LYS A 322 34.20 47.49 33.07
C LYS A 322 33.38 46.24 33.41
N LEU A 323 33.40 45.65 34.59
CA LEU A 323 34.18 45.87 35.80
C LEU A 323 33.69 44.80 36.82
N LYS A 324 34.56 43.83 37.16
CA LYS A 324 34.84 43.35 38.52
C LYS A 324 33.82 43.69 39.65
N SER A 325 32.78 42.88 39.90
CA SER A 325 32.00 43.04 41.15
C SER A 325 31.27 41.82 41.74
N PHE A 326 31.47 40.58 41.27
CA PHE A 326 30.77 39.42 41.85
C PHE A 326 31.66 38.36 42.53
N GLU A 327 32.92 38.69 42.81
CA GLU A 327 33.87 37.94 43.66
C GLU A 327 33.48 37.92 45.18
N ALA A 328 32.22 38.12 45.56
CA ALA A 328 31.83 38.30 46.97
C ALA A 328 30.97 37.18 47.59
N LYS A 329 30.76 36.02 46.93
CA LYS A 329 29.98 34.90 47.50
C LYS A 329 30.76 33.60 47.69
N GLU A 330 32.09 33.70 47.66
CA GLU A 330 33.07 32.62 47.89
C GLU A 330 33.31 32.30 49.39
N GLN A 331 32.65 32.93 50.36
CA GLN A 331 33.02 32.79 51.79
C GLN A 331 32.02 32.06 52.73
N GLU A 332 30.94 31.45 52.26
CA GLU A 332 29.95 30.79 53.16
C GLU A 332 30.04 29.25 53.24
N MET A 333 30.79 28.59 52.34
CA MET A 333 30.90 27.12 52.31
C MET A 333 31.93 26.52 53.28
N ILE A 334 32.79 27.33 53.91
CA ILE A 334 33.94 26.88 54.71
C ILE A 334 33.56 26.40 56.15
N ARG A 335 32.29 26.43 56.58
CA ARG A 335 31.90 26.15 57.98
C ARG A 335 31.28 24.76 58.28
N LYS A 336 31.25 23.80 57.36
CA LYS A 336 30.60 22.47 57.59
C LYS A 336 31.52 21.26 57.79
N GLU A 337 32.86 21.44 57.82
CA GLU A 337 33.84 20.34 57.84
C GLU A 337 34.32 19.85 59.24
N ALA A 338 33.69 20.28 60.36
CA ALA A 338 34.24 20.09 61.72
C ALA A 338 33.62 18.98 62.62
N THR A 339 32.77 18.06 62.13
CA THR A 339 32.03 17.09 63.00
C THR A 339 32.40 15.60 62.86
N LEU A 340 33.51 15.23 62.21
CA LEU A 340 33.87 13.82 61.95
C LEU A 340 34.90 13.17 62.91
N LEU A 341 35.36 13.83 63.97
CA LEU A 341 36.50 13.34 64.79
C LEU A 341 36.15 12.53 66.06
N ASP A 342 34.89 12.37 66.47
CA ASP A 342 34.53 11.78 67.78
C ASP A 342 34.15 10.27 67.80
N HIS A 343 34.13 9.55 66.66
CA HIS A 343 33.65 8.15 66.61
C HIS A 343 34.70 7.03 66.78
N GLU A 344 36.00 7.33 66.94
CA GLU A 344 37.06 6.30 66.86
C GLU A 344 37.44 5.61 68.21
N LYS A 345 36.99 6.11 69.38
CA LYS A 345 37.50 5.64 70.70
C LYS A 345 36.80 4.40 71.31
N ALA A 346 35.65 3.94 70.82
CA ALA A 346 34.83 2.93 71.53
C ALA A 346 35.20 1.43 71.31
N VAL A 347 36.10 1.08 70.38
CA VAL A 347 36.29 -0.32 69.91
C VAL A 347 37.32 -1.14 70.72
N LYS A 348 38.19 -0.55 71.54
CA LYS A 348 39.36 -1.24 72.12
C LYS A 348 39.14 -2.04 73.42
N GLU A 349 37.98 -1.96 74.07
CA GLU A 349 37.82 -2.49 75.44
C GLU A 349 37.29 -3.95 75.50
N ALA A 350 36.79 -4.50 74.39
CA ALA A 350 36.12 -5.81 74.37
C ALA A 350 37.05 -7.06 74.39
N THR A 351 38.35 -6.93 74.14
CA THR A 351 39.24 -8.09 73.86
C THR A 351 39.83 -8.81 75.08
N ARG A 352 39.69 -8.28 76.30
CA ARG A 352 40.49 -8.73 77.47
C ARG A 352 39.87 -9.87 78.31
N ILE A 353 38.58 -10.15 78.19
CA ILE A 353 37.85 -11.06 79.10
C ILE A 353 38.06 -12.56 78.75
N LEU A 354 38.58 -12.88 77.57
CA LEU A 354 38.59 -14.26 77.02
C LEU A 354 39.66 -15.24 77.57
N ALA A 355 40.64 -14.80 78.37
CA ALA A 355 41.82 -15.63 78.66
C ALA A 355 41.72 -16.55 79.89
N LYS A 356 40.73 -16.34 80.78
CA LYS A 356 40.72 -16.92 82.13
C LYS A 356 40.03 -18.29 82.24
N ASP A 357 39.21 -18.65 81.29
CA ASP A 357 38.37 -19.86 81.34
C ASP A 357 39.12 -21.16 80.95
N LYS A 358 40.45 -21.17 81.01
CA LYS A 358 41.29 -22.22 80.38
C LYS A 358 41.68 -23.38 81.30
N ASP A 359 41.92 -23.14 82.59
CA ASP A 359 42.63 -24.10 83.44
C ASP A 359 41.73 -25.05 84.25
N ASP A 360 40.53 -24.60 84.65
CA ASP A 360 39.53 -25.45 85.33
C ASP A 360 39.08 -26.63 84.46
N PHE A 361 39.33 -26.52 83.16
CA PHE A 361 39.06 -27.52 82.15
C PHE A 361 39.84 -28.84 82.35
N ALA A 362 41.00 -28.84 83.02
CA ALA A 362 41.94 -29.97 82.99
C ALA A 362 41.56 -31.17 83.90
N ASN A 363 40.89 -30.94 85.03
CA ASN A 363 40.62 -32.00 86.02
C ASN A 363 39.33 -32.79 85.74
N GLU A 364 38.34 -32.17 85.09
CA GLU A 364 37.21 -32.89 84.50
C GLU A 364 37.65 -33.96 83.49
N VAL A 365 38.85 -33.84 82.91
CA VAL A 365 39.35 -34.71 81.84
C VAL A 365 39.58 -36.15 82.29
N ASN A 366 40.06 -36.38 83.52
CA ASN A 366 40.47 -37.73 83.94
C ASN A 366 39.33 -38.59 84.50
N ALA A 367 38.35 -38.00 85.20
CA ALA A 367 37.13 -38.73 85.57
C ALA A 367 36.32 -39.10 84.31
N ARG A 368 36.27 -38.18 83.34
CA ARG A 368 35.76 -38.48 82.00
C ARG A 368 36.51 -39.62 81.32
N LYS A 369 37.78 -39.92 81.60
CA LYS A 369 38.52 -41.02 80.95
C LYS A 369 38.03 -42.43 81.33
N ALA A 370 37.62 -42.67 82.57
CA ALA A 370 37.14 -44.00 82.99
C ALA A 370 35.71 -44.26 82.50
N GLU A 371 34.86 -43.23 82.58
CA GLU A 371 33.55 -43.24 81.91
C GLU A 371 33.73 -43.39 80.40
N MET A 372 34.70 -42.71 79.80
CA MET A 372 35.06 -42.85 78.38
C MET A 372 35.47 -44.28 78.03
N LEU A 373 35.96 -45.11 78.96
CA LEU A 373 36.43 -46.48 78.67
C LEU A 373 35.26 -47.49 78.62
N LEU A 374 34.29 -47.35 79.52
CA LEU A 374 33.02 -48.09 79.45
C LEU A 374 32.16 -47.61 78.28
N VAL A 375 32.09 -46.29 78.11
CA VAL A 375 31.53 -45.66 76.93
C VAL A 375 32.29 -46.14 75.71
N GLN A 376 33.61 -46.36 75.72
CA GLN A 376 34.39 -46.91 74.60
C GLN A 376 33.97 -48.33 74.25
N GLN A 377 33.71 -49.21 75.21
CA GLN A 377 33.29 -50.59 74.92
C GLN A 377 31.86 -50.67 74.42
N GLU A 378 30.96 -49.87 75.01
CA GLU A 378 29.60 -49.69 74.49
C GLU A 378 29.62 -49.01 73.13
N TRP A 379 30.53 -48.06 72.94
CA TRP A 379 30.83 -47.44 71.66
C TRP A 379 31.45 -48.43 70.71
N GLU A 380 32.27 -49.39 71.11
CA GLU A 380 32.85 -50.37 70.20
C GLU A 380 31.80 -51.37 69.73
N LYS A 381 30.88 -51.77 70.61
CA LYS A 381 29.70 -52.55 70.24
C LYS A 381 28.74 -51.76 69.37
N LYS A 382 28.43 -50.51 69.74
CA LYS A 382 27.67 -49.59 68.90
C LYS A 382 28.41 -49.28 67.61
N ILE A 383 29.73 -49.18 67.59
CA ILE A 383 30.56 -48.95 66.41
C ILE A 383 30.51 -50.17 65.53
N LYS A 384 30.51 -51.40 66.07
CA LYS A 384 30.33 -52.61 65.27
C LYS A 384 28.92 -52.68 64.67
N VAL A 385 27.88 -52.46 65.46
CA VAL A 385 26.50 -52.39 64.97
C VAL A 385 26.36 -51.24 63.96
N LEU A 386 26.91 -50.06 64.23
CA LEU A 386 26.97 -48.92 63.33
C LEU A 386 27.91 -49.15 62.15
N GLN A 387 28.87 -50.07 62.22
CA GLN A 387 29.78 -50.43 61.12
C GLN A 387 29.08 -51.40 60.20
N ASP A 388 28.35 -52.36 60.75
CA ASP A 388 27.49 -53.29 60.02
C ASP A 388 26.32 -52.52 59.41
N GLU A 389 25.60 -51.70 60.19
CA GLU A 389 24.62 -50.74 59.68
C GLU A 389 25.26 -49.73 58.73
N LYS A 390 26.53 -49.33 58.88
CA LYS A 390 27.21 -48.47 57.89
C LYS A 390 27.57 -49.24 56.62
N VAL A 391 27.81 -50.54 56.69
CA VAL A 391 28.02 -51.39 55.52
C VAL A 391 26.69 -51.60 54.81
N ASP A 392 25.62 -51.88 55.55
CA ASP A 392 24.25 -52.00 55.04
C ASP A 392 23.77 -50.65 54.49
N LEU A 393 23.92 -49.55 55.22
CA LEU A 393 23.65 -48.19 54.73
C LEU A 393 24.57 -47.80 53.58
N LYS A 394 25.81 -48.31 53.48
CA LYS A 394 26.66 -48.08 52.30
C LYS A 394 26.15 -48.87 51.10
N GLN A 395 25.66 -50.08 51.33
CA GLN A 395 25.09 -50.94 50.32
C GLN A 395 23.76 -50.35 49.83
N GLU A 396 22.83 -50.04 50.74
CA GLU A 396 21.60 -49.30 50.50
C GLU A 396 21.89 -47.94 49.86
N LYS A 397 22.88 -47.18 50.32
CA LYS A 397 23.28 -45.92 49.67
C LYS A 397 23.87 -46.15 48.29
N ALA A 398 24.59 -47.25 48.04
CA ALA A 398 25.09 -47.59 46.71
C ALA A 398 23.95 -48.01 45.78
N ASP A 399 22.96 -48.74 46.29
CA ASP A 399 21.80 -49.18 45.53
C ASP A 399 20.82 -48.03 45.29
N VAL A 400 20.60 -47.17 46.28
CA VAL A 400 19.92 -45.88 46.12
C VAL A 400 20.69 -44.96 45.19
N ARG A 401 22.03 -44.92 45.24
CA ARG A 401 22.82 -44.15 44.25
C ARG A 401 22.64 -44.71 42.85
N LYS A 402 22.64 -46.02 42.65
CA LYS A 402 22.35 -46.63 41.35
C LYS A 402 20.93 -46.34 40.89
N LEU A 403 19.95 -46.37 41.81
CA LEU A 403 18.56 -46.02 41.51
C LEU A 403 18.45 -44.55 41.13
N VAL A 404 19.06 -43.65 41.91
CA VAL A 404 19.13 -42.22 41.65
C VAL A 404 19.91 -41.93 40.37
N GLU A 405 21.01 -42.63 40.08
CA GLU A 405 21.76 -42.49 38.83
C GLU A 405 20.93 -42.98 37.65
N SER A 406 20.20 -44.09 37.79
CA SER A 406 19.27 -44.60 36.78
C SER A 406 18.10 -43.62 36.56
N ASP A 407 17.52 -43.08 37.62
CA ASP A 407 16.41 -42.12 37.55
C ASP A 407 16.90 -40.78 37.02
N VAL A 408 18.09 -40.31 37.40
CA VAL A 408 18.73 -39.09 36.88
C VAL A 408 19.08 -39.27 35.41
N LEU A 409 19.56 -40.44 34.99
CA LEU A 409 19.78 -40.72 33.56
C LEU A 409 18.45 -40.76 32.80
N GLY A 410 17.42 -41.43 33.32
CA GLY A 410 16.10 -41.44 32.69
C GLY A 410 15.42 -40.07 32.68
N LEU A 411 15.69 -39.21 33.68
CA LEU A 411 15.23 -37.83 33.70
C LEU A 411 16.04 -36.96 32.73
N LYS A 412 17.34 -37.17 32.60
CA LYS A 412 18.18 -36.50 31.60
C LYS A 412 17.80 -36.89 30.18
N GLU A 413 17.53 -38.16 29.92
CA GLU A 413 17.03 -38.63 28.62
C GLU A 413 15.69 -37.94 28.29
N LYS A 414 14.77 -37.83 29.26
CA LYS A 414 13.52 -37.09 29.07
C LYS A 414 13.72 -35.57 28.96
N GLU A 415 14.68 -35.01 29.67
CA GLU A 415 15.07 -33.60 29.56
C GLU A 415 15.63 -33.34 28.16
N ASP A 416 16.51 -34.19 27.66
CA ASP A 416 17.09 -34.12 26.31
C ASP A 416 15.99 -34.30 25.24
N GLU A 417 15.05 -35.25 25.40
CA GLU A 417 13.87 -35.39 24.53
C GLU A 417 12.98 -34.13 24.52
N LEU A 418 12.80 -33.50 25.68
CA LEU A 418 12.04 -32.26 25.80
C LEU A 418 12.80 -31.07 25.20
N VAL A 419 14.10 -30.96 25.43
CA VAL A 419 14.96 -29.94 24.82
C VAL A 419 14.94 -30.10 23.30
N GLU A 420 15.07 -31.33 22.77
CA GLU A 420 14.99 -31.59 21.32
C GLU A 420 13.60 -31.22 20.77
N SER A 421 12.53 -31.54 21.49
CA SER A 421 11.17 -31.14 21.12
C SER A 421 10.99 -29.61 21.14
N ILE A 422 11.55 -28.92 22.13
CA ILE A 422 11.54 -27.45 22.23
C ILE A 422 12.33 -26.84 21.07
N GLU A 423 13.53 -27.36 20.76
CA GLU A 423 14.33 -26.89 19.64
C GLU A 423 13.61 -27.08 18.29
N VAL A 424 12.91 -28.21 18.09
CA VAL A 424 12.09 -28.42 16.88
C VAL A 424 10.95 -27.40 16.82
N LEU A 425 10.27 -27.16 17.93
CA LEU A 425 9.19 -26.16 18.01
C LEU A 425 9.71 -24.72 17.81
N GLU A 426 10.90 -24.39 18.30
CA GLU A 426 11.54 -23.09 18.07
C GLU A 426 11.93 -22.90 16.61
N ARG A 427 12.50 -23.93 15.97
CA ARG A 427 12.77 -23.93 14.52
C ARG A 427 11.49 -23.76 13.72
N ASP A 428 10.42 -24.44 14.07
CA ASP A 428 9.14 -24.32 13.38
C ASP A 428 8.48 -22.96 13.63
N LYS A 429 8.59 -22.40 14.83
CA LYS A 429 8.15 -21.03 15.14
C LYS A 429 8.89 -20.01 14.28
N ASP A 430 10.19 -20.17 14.09
CA ASP A 430 10.98 -19.24 13.27
C ASP A 430 10.68 -19.41 11.77
N LYS A 431 10.46 -20.64 11.27
CA LYS A 431 9.92 -20.86 9.91
C LYS A 431 8.58 -20.17 9.71
N LEU A 432 7.66 -20.30 10.67
CA LEU A 432 6.35 -19.65 10.61
C LEU A 432 6.47 -18.12 10.60
N LYS A 433 7.39 -17.53 11.38
CA LYS A 433 7.67 -16.08 11.32
C LYS A 433 8.23 -15.65 9.97
N GLU A 434 9.08 -16.47 9.34
CA GLU A 434 9.59 -16.18 8.00
C GLU A 434 8.51 -16.29 6.92
N GLU A 435 7.65 -17.30 7.00
CA GLU A 435 6.47 -17.44 6.16
C GLU A 435 5.51 -16.26 6.35
N GLU A 436 5.25 -15.84 7.59
CA GLU A 436 4.44 -14.65 7.90
C GLU A 436 5.05 -13.39 7.29
N LYS A 437 6.36 -13.16 7.45
CA LYS A 437 7.05 -12.02 6.81
C LYS A 437 6.97 -12.07 5.29
N SER A 438 7.08 -13.26 4.70
CA SER A 438 6.96 -13.48 3.25
C SER A 438 5.53 -13.17 2.76
N LEU A 439 4.53 -13.65 3.49
CA LEU A 439 3.12 -13.37 3.22
C LEU A 439 2.80 -11.88 3.38
N LEU A 440 3.28 -11.22 4.43
CA LEU A 440 3.11 -9.78 4.63
C LEU A 440 3.72 -8.96 3.48
N LYS A 441 4.92 -9.33 3.01
CA LYS A 441 5.51 -8.70 1.81
C LYS A 441 4.61 -8.88 0.60
N ARG A 442 4.13 -10.10 0.36
CA ARG A 442 3.25 -10.40 -0.78
C ARG A 442 1.91 -9.69 -0.69
N VAL A 443 1.34 -9.55 0.50
CA VAL A 443 0.13 -8.74 0.74
C VAL A 443 0.41 -7.28 0.39
N SER A 444 1.53 -6.72 0.85
CA SER A 444 1.89 -5.33 0.54
C SER A 444 2.13 -5.08 -0.97
N GLU A 445 2.67 -6.06 -1.69
CA GLU A 445 2.82 -6.00 -3.15
C GLU A 445 1.45 -6.05 -3.85
N LEU A 446 0.55 -6.92 -3.38
CA LEU A 446 -0.82 -6.99 -3.91
C LEU A 446 -1.63 -5.73 -3.63
N GLU A 447 -1.44 -5.10 -2.47
CA GLU A 447 -2.06 -3.83 -2.12
C GLU A 447 -1.55 -2.67 -3.00
N ARG A 448 -0.24 -2.62 -3.28
CA ARG A 448 0.33 -1.67 -4.25
C ARG A 448 -0.23 -1.88 -5.65
N ALA A 449 -0.23 -3.12 -6.13
CA ALA A 449 -0.79 -3.46 -7.43
C ALA A 449 -2.29 -3.10 -7.51
N LYS A 450 -3.05 -3.34 -6.44
CA LYS A 450 -4.46 -2.93 -6.35
C LYS A 450 -4.61 -1.40 -6.41
N ALA A 451 -3.77 -0.65 -5.72
CA ALA A 451 -3.79 0.82 -5.77
C ALA A 451 -3.46 1.36 -7.17
N GLU A 452 -2.48 0.76 -7.85
CA GLU A 452 -2.14 1.08 -9.25
C GLU A 452 -3.31 0.78 -10.18
N PHE A 453 -3.95 -0.38 -10.05
CA PHE A 453 -5.15 -0.72 -10.80
C PHE A 453 -6.31 0.24 -10.53
N GLU A 454 -6.52 0.67 -9.29
CA GLU A 454 -7.54 1.66 -8.95
C GLU A 454 -7.25 3.04 -9.57
N LEU A 455 -5.98 3.47 -9.62
CA LEU A 455 -5.57 4.70 -10.30
C LEU A 455 -5.80 4.62 -11.80
N GLU A 456 -5.40 3.52 -12.43
CA GLU A 456 -5.65 3.27 -13.85
C GLU A 456 -7.15 3.24 -14.15
N PHE A 457 -7.94 2.59 -13.31
CA PHE A 457 -9.39 2.56 -13.43
C PHE A 457 -10.01 3.96 -13.34
N ARG A 458 -9.55 4.80 -12.41
CA ARG A 458 -9.98 6.22 -12.33
C ARG A 458 -9.61 6.99 -13.59
N HIS A 459 -8.41 6.77 -14.13
CA HIS A 459 -7.96 7.42 -15.36
C HIS A 459 -8.77 6.97 -16.58
N LEU A 460 -9.05 5.67 -16.71
CA LEU A 460 -9.91 5.10 -17.74
C LEU A 460 -11.34 5.62 -17.62
N SER A 461 -11.92 5.65 -16.42
CA SER A 461 -13.24 6.23 -16.16
C SER A 461 -13.28 7.72 -16.54
N GLY A 462 -12.21 8.48 -16.27
CA GLY A 462 -12.09 9.86 -16.71
C GLY A 462 -11.98 10.03 -18.23
N LYS A 463 -11.34 9.09 -18.94
CA LYS A 463 -11.31 9.05 -20.41
C LYS A 463 -12.68 8.68 -20.98
N GLU A 464 -13.36 7.70 -20.39
CA GLU A 464 -14.70 7.27 -20.78
C GLU A 464 -15.70 8.43 -20.67
N LYS A 465 -15.68 9.18 -19.56
CA LYS A 465 -16.51 10.40 -19.42
C LYS A 465 -16.24 11.40 -20.54
N ARG A 466 -14.96 11.68 -20.84
CA ARG A 466 -14.58 12.58 -21.95
C ARG A 466 -15.07 12.09 -23.31
N ILE A 467 -15.01 10.77 -23.55
CA ILE A 467 -15.56 10.16 -24.76
C ILE A 467 -17.08 10.36 -24.80
N THR A 468 -17.80 10.06 -23.73
CA THR A 468 -19.26 10.25 -23.69
C THR A 468 -19.70 11.70 -23.85
N ASP A 469 -18.94 12.65 -23.30
CA ASP A 469 -19.19 14.08 -23.51
C ASP A 469 -18.87 14.50 -24.96
N GLY A 470 -17.79 13.97 -25.54
CA GLY A 470 -17.46 14.12 -26.96
C GLY A 470 -18.56 13.57 -27.87
N GLU A 471 -19.09 12.39 -27.58
CA GLU A 471 -20.22 11.78 -28.29
C GLU A 471 -21.47 12.65 -28.21
N ARG A 472 -21.77 13.23 -27.04
CA ARG A 472 -22.90 14.17 -26.89
C ARG A 472 -22.70 15.44 -27.71
N ILE A 473 -21.49 15.98 -27.75
CA ILE A 473 -21.17 17.16 -28.58
C ILE A 473 -21.35 16.82 -30.06
N ILE A 474 -20.83 15.68 -30.50
CA ILE A 474 -20.99 15.19 -31.88
C ILE A 474 -22.47 14.99 -32.20
N GLN A 475 -23.27 14.39 -31.31
CA GLN A 475 -24.71 14.23 -31.51
C GLN A 475 -25.44 15.57 -31.64
N LYS A 476 -25.10 16.56 -30.80
CA LYS A 476 -25.64 17.93 -30.92
C LYS A 476 -25.23 18.58 -32.24
N GLY A 477 -23.97 18.45 -32.64
CA GLY A 477 -23.46 18.94 -33.92
C GLY A 477 -24.17 18.29 -35.12
N MET A 478 -24.37 16.97 -35.08
CA MET A 478 -25.10 16.24 -36.12
C MET A 478 -26.56 16.68 -36.21
N LYS A 479 -27.23 16.92 -35.07
CA LYS A 479 -28.59 17.45 -35.04
C LYS A 479 -28.66 18.85 -35.65
N TYR A 480 -27.72 19.73 -35.30
CA TYR A 480 -27.61 21.07 -35.89
C TYR A 480 -27.42 21.00 -37.41
N ILE A 481 -26.52 20.15 -37.91
CA ILE A 481 -26.31 19.94 -39.34
C ILE A 481 -27.58 19.43 -40.04
N GLN A 482 -28.33 18.53 -39.40
CA GLN A 482 -29.61 18.06 -39.94
C GLN A 482 -30.67 19.16 -40.01
N ASP A 483 -30.79 19.97 -38.96
CA ASP A 483 -31.73 21.09 -38.91
C ASP A 483 -31.38 22.16 -39.95
N GLU A 484 -30.09 22.44 -40.12
CA GLU A 484 -29.61 23.38 -41.13
C GLU A 484 -29.78 22.83 -42.56
N LYS A 485 -29.56 21.53 -42.76
CA LYS A 485 -29.85 20.87 -44.04
C LYS A 485 -31.33 21.02 -44.41
N LYS A 486 -32.24 20.82 -43.45
CA LYS A 486 -33.69 21.02 -43.65
C LYS A 486 -34.02 22.47 -44.01
N ARG A 487 -33.39 23.46 -43.34
CA ARG A 487 -33.57 24.88 -43.69
C ARG A 487 -33.11 25.17 -45.12
N ILE A 488 -31.91 24.72 -45.50
CA ILE A 488 -31.40 24.89 -46.87
C ILE A 488 -32.33 24.23 -47.89
N GLU A 489 -32.93 23.10 -47.56
CA GLU A 489 -33.90 22.42 -48.43
C GLU A 489 -35.18 23.25 -48.61
N GLN A 490 -35.68 23.87 -47.54
CA GLN A 490 -36.80 24.82 -47.60
C GLN A 490 -36.46 26.07 -48.42
N GLU A 491 -35.26 26.62 -48.25
CA GLU A 491 -34.77 27.77 -49.03
C GLU A 491 -34.63 27.43 -50.51
N LYS A 492 -34.11 26.23 -50.83
CA LYS A 492 -34.06 25.73 -52.20
C LYS A 492 -35.46 25.68 -52.82
N ASP A 493 -36.45 25.17 -52.11
CA ASP A 493 -37.83 25.14 -52.60
C ASP A 493 -38.37 26.54 -52.89
N ILE A 494 -38.08 27.53 -52.04
CA ILE A 494 -38.45 28.94 -52.26
C ILE A 494 -37.75 29.48 -53.51
N ILE A 495 -36.44 29.24 -53.66
CA ILE A 495 -35.66 29.66 -54.83
C ILE A 495 -36.19 29.00 -56.10
N TYR A 496 -36.53 27.70 -56.07
CA TYR A 496 -37.13 27.00 -57.21
C TYR A 496 -38.46 27.62 -57.62
N ARG A 497 -39.34 27.92 -56.65
CA ARG A 497 -40.60 28.63 -56.91
C ARG A 497 -40.36 30.02 -57.51
N ALA A 498 -39.43 30.80 -56.96
CA ALA A 498 -39.07 32.11 -57.48
C ALA A 498 -38.50 32.03 -58.90
N ARG A 499 -37.70 31.00 -59.20
CA ARG A 499 -37.12 30.75 -60.52
C ARG A 499 -38.18 30.34 -61.54
N ASP A 500 -39.16 29.53 -61.15
CA ASP A 500 -40.29 29.17 -62.00
C ASP A 500 -41.21 30.36 -62.23
N LEU A 501 -41.50 31.17 -61.20
CA LEU A 501 -42.21 32.45 -61.36
C LEU A 501 -41.46 33.39 -62.32
N LYS A 502 -40.13 33.48 -62.23
CA LYS A 502 -39.29 34.28 -63.14
C LYS A 502 -39.32 33.78 -64.58
N LYS A 503 -39.54 32.49 -64.83
CA LYS A 503 -39.74 31.95 -66.20
C LYS A 503 -41.12 32.30 -66.76
N VAL A 504 -42.15 32.35 -65.91
CA VAL A 504 -43.52 32.68 -66.32
C VAL A 504 -43.73 34.20 -66.43
N LEU A 505 -42.93 35.00 -65.73
CA LEU A 505 -43.00 36.47 -65.75
C LEU A 505 -42.96 37.08 -67.16
N PRO A 506 -42.03 36.70 -68.05
CA PRO A 506 -41.98 37.25 -69.41
C PRO A 506 -43.21 36.90 -70.26
N GLU A 507 -43.82 35.72 -70.05
CA GLU A 507 -45.07 35.34 -70.72
C GLU A 507 -46.25 36.17 -70.20
N LEU A 508 -46.31 36.40 -68.89
CA LEU A 508 -47.28 37.29 -68.25
C LEU A 508 -47.10 38.73 -68.70
N GLU A 509 -45.87 39.24 -68.75
CA GLU A 509 -45.53 40.59 -69.24
C GLU A 509 -45.87 40.74 -70.73
N ARG A 510 -45.62 39.71 -71.56
CA ARG A 510 -46.06 39.69 -72.96
C ARG A 510 -47.58 39.75 -73.07
N ARG A 511 -48.31 38.89 -72.35
CA ARG A 511 -49.77 38.89 -72.31
C ARG A 511 -50.30 40.24 -71.82
N TYR A 512 -49.67 40.84 -70.81
CA TYR A 512 -50.01 42.16 -70.29
C TYR A 512 -49.76 43.26 -71.33
N GLY A 513 -48.61 43.24 -72.01
CA GLY A 513 -48.30 44.17 -73.09
C GLY A 513 -49.17 44.00 -74.33
N GLU A 514 -49.63 42.78 -74.62
CA GLU A 514 -50.63 42.49 -75.66
C GLU A 514 -52.01 43.00 -75.26
N LEU A 515 -52.44 42.79 -74.02
CA LEU A 515 -53.66 43.37 -73.46
C LEU A 515 -53.62 44.89 -73.47
N ARG A 516 -52.50 45.50 -73.05
CA ARG A 516 -52.30 46.95 -73.06
C ARG A 516 -52.32 47.53 -74.48
N ARG A 517 -51.72 46.83 -75.45
CA ARG A 517 -51.85 47.19 -76.89
C ARG A 517 -53.26 46.96 -77.42
N GLY A 518 -53.97 45.94 -76.94
CA GLY A 518 -55.38 45.69 -77.25
C GLY A 518 -56.29 46.80 -76.72
N ILE A 519 -56.05 47.26 -75.49
CA ILE A 519 -56.71 48.42 -74.87
C ILE A 519 -56.38 49.68 -75.64
N GLY A 520 -55.10 49.97 -75.93
CA GLY A 520 -54.73 51.14 -76.74
C GLY A 520 -55.32 51.14 -78.14
N LYS A 521 -55.48 49.97 -78.77
CA LYS A 521 -56.21 49.82 -80.04
C LYS A 521 -57.72 50.01 -79.89
N ALA A 522 -58.31 49.58 -78.77
CA ALA A 522 -59.71 49.84 -78.45
C ALA A 522 -59.94 51.32 -78.15
N GLU A 523 -59.07 51.98 -77.38
CA GLU A 523 -59.06 53.41 -77.09
C GLU A 523 -58.88 54.24 -78.36
N ALA A 524 -57.96 53.87 -79.25
CA ALA A 524 -57.80 54.53 -80.54
C ALA A 524 -59.03 54.35 -81.46
N ARG A 525 -59.73 53.20 -81.39
CA ARG A 525 -61.02 53.00 -82.06
C ARG A 525 -62.16 53.80 -81.42
N LEU A 526 -62.09 54.06 -80.11
CA LEU A 526 -63.06 54.88 -79.37
C LEU A 526 -62.86 56.40 -79.61
N ILE A 527 -61.63 56.85 -79.89
CA ILE A 527 -61.32 58.26 -80.22
C ILE A 527 -61.67 58.57 -81.70
N GLY A 528 -61.62 57.56 -82.59
CA GLY A 528 -61.96 57.71 -84.02
C GLY A 528 -63.43 57.49 -84.38
N GLY A 529 -64.29 57.03 -83.46
CA GLY A 529 -65.70 56.76 -83.75
C GLY A 529 -66.58 56.82 -82.51
N ARG A 530 -67.68 57.58 -82.59
CA ARG A 530 -68.72 57.72 -81.55
C ARG A 530 -68.98 56.38 -80.86
N ALA A 531 -68.60 56.27 -79.59
CA ALA A 531 -68.88 55.10 -78.78
C ALA A 531 -69.67 55.46 -77.53
N GLN A 532 -70.59 54.57 -77.20
CA GLN A 532 -71.59 54.74 -76.15
C GLN A 532 -70.97 54.75 -74.73
N PRO A 533 -71.59 55.44 -73.76
CA PRO A 533 -71.02 55.68 -72.42
C PRO A 533 -70.83 54.43 -71.54
N THR A 534 -71.46 53.31 -71.88
CA THR A 534 -71.47 52.08 -71.06
C THR A 534 -70.14 51.31 -71.08
N ILE A 535 -69.29 51.48 -72.10
CA ILE A 535 -67.99 50.79 -72.18
C ILE A 535 -66.93 51.53 -71.33
N ILE A 536 -67.02 52.86 -71.25
CA ILE A 536 -66.07 53.73 -70.52
C ILE A 536 -66.10 53.45 -69.01
N GLU A 537 -67.27 53.19 -68.42
CA GLU A 537 -67.38 52.83 -67.01
C GLU A 537 -66.80 51.45 -66.69
N SER A 538 -66.94 50.48 -67.60
CA SER A 538 -66.35 49.15 -67.42
C SER A 538 -64.82 49.17 -67.51
N LEU A 539 -64.27 50.04 -68.34
CA LEU A 539 -62.82 50.26 -68.45
C LEU A 539 -62.26 50.98 -67.24
N LYS A 540 -62.95 52.00 -66.70
CA LYS A 540 -62.54 52.67 -65.44
C LYS A 540 -62.55 51.75 -64.23
N LYS A 541 -63.51 50.82 -64.14
CA LYS A 541 -63.50 49.77 -63.10
C LYS A 541 -62.30 48.84 -63.24
N ARG A 542 -61.95 48.48 -64.48
CA ARG A 542 -60.82 47.60 -64.77
C ARG A 542 -59.47 48.30 -64.58
N GLU A 543 -59.40 49.60 -64.82
CA GLU A 543 -58.25 50.45 -64.50
C GLU A 543 -58.02 50.54 -62.98
N LYS A 544 -59.09 50.71 -62.18
CA LYS A 544 -58.99 50.64 -60.71
C LYS A 544 -58.56 49.25 -60.21
N GLU A 545 -59.07 48.17 -60.79
CA GLU A 545 -58.62 46.81 -60.44
C GLU A 545 -57.15 46.56 -60.79
N LEU A 546 -56.68 47.09 -61.93
CA LEU A 546 -55.28 46.97 -62.35
C LEU A 546 -54.36 47.81 -61.47
N SER A 547 -54.78 49.03 -61.10
CA SER A 547 -54.06 49.87 -60.15
C SER A 547 -53.95 49.22 -58.77
N MET A 548 -55.03 48.60 -58.25
CA MET A 548 -54.95 47.84 -56.99
C MET A 548 -54.03 46.62 -57.10
N LYS A 549 -53.95 45.98 -58.28
CA LYS A 549 -53.03 44.85 -58.52
C LYS A 549 -51.58 45.32 -58.66
N GLU A 550 -51.32 46.47 -59.30
CA GLU A 550 -49.99 47.09 -59.35
C GLU A 550 -49.52 47.50 -57.94
N GLU A 551 -50.39 48.12 -57.13
CA GLU A 551 -50.08 48.41 -55.73
C GLU A 551 -49.82 47.14 -54.92
N GLY A 552 -50.59 46.06 -55.15
CA GLY A 552 -50.36 44.75 -54.54
C GLY A 552 -49.01 44.13 -54.92
N VAL A 553 -48.60 44.26 -56.19
CA VAL A 553 -47.28 43.78 -56.67
C VAL A 553 -46.14 44.63 -56.10
N HIS A 554 -46.30 45.96 -56.01
CA HIS A 554 -45.31 46.82 -55.37
C HIS A 554 -45.20 46.56 -53.87
N TYR A 555 -46.30 46.23 -53.20
CA TYR A 555 -46.32 45.81 -51.80
C TYR A 555 -45.60 44.47 -51.61
N GLU A 556 -45.88 43.47 -52.44
CA GLU A 556 -45.19 42.17 -52.44
C GLU A 556 -43.69 42.32 -52.73
N PHE A 557 -43.32 43.16 -53.71
CA PHE A 557 -41.93 43.45 -54.03
C PHE A 557 -41.19 44.12 -52.87
N LYS A 558 -41.83 45.09 -52.20
CA LYS A 558 -41.27 45.74 -51.02
C LYS A 558 -41.09 44.74 -49.86
N LYS A 559 -42.06 43.85 -49.66
CA LYS A 559 -42.00 42.79 -48.65
C LYS A 559 -40.90 41.76 -48.94
N LEU A 560 -40.69 41.41 -50.21
CA LEU A 560 -39.59 40.54 -50.63
C LEU A 560 -38.22 41.19 -50.41
N LEU A 561 -38.10 42.49 -50.69
CA LEU A 561 -36.87 43.25 -50.43
C LEU A 561 -36.58 43.37 -48.93
N GLU A 562 -37.62 43.54 -48.10
CA GLU A 562 -37.52 43.50 -46.64
C GLU A 562 -37.04 42.12 -46.15
N HIS A 563 -37.57 41.03 -46.70
CA HIS A 563 -37.12 39.68 -46.38
C HIS A 563 -35.69 39.38 -46.87
N GLU A 564 -35.27 39.90 -48.02
CA GLU A 564 -33.90 39.76 -48.53
C GLU A 564 -32.89 40.46 -47.60
N ASN A 565 -33.21 41.68 -47.16
CA ASN A 565 -32.41 42.39 -46.15
C ASN A 565 -32.40 41.68 -44.78
N GLU A 566 -33.51 41.03 -44.41
CA GLU A 566 -33.62 40.25 -43.18
C GLU A 566 -32.77 38.98 -43.22
N VAL A 567 -32.72 38.31 -44.38
CA VAL A 567 -31.83 37.17 -44.64
C VAL A 567 -30.37 37.61 -44.59
N GLU A 568 -30.01 38.72 -45.23
CA GLU A 568 -28.63 39.24 -45.22
C GLU A 568 -28.20 39.63 -43.78
N ALA A 569 -29.11 40.21 -42.98
CA ALA A 569 -28.87 40.48 -41.56
C ALA A 569 -28.72 39.20 -40.72
N LEU A 570 -29.47 38.14 -41.03
CA LEU A 570 -29.35 36.83 -40.37
C LEU A 570 -28.07 36.10 -40.77
N GLU A 571 -27.63 36.21 -42.01
CA GLU A 571 -26.35 35.67 -42.47
C GLU A 571 -25.17 36.37 -41.79
N GLN A 572 -25.20 37.70 -41.67
CA GLN A 572 -24.21 38.44 -40.90
C GLN A 572 -24.23 38.09 -39.41
N ARG A 573 -25.42 37.85 -38.83
CA ARG A 573 -25.55 37.35 -37.45
C ARG A 573 -25.03 35.92 -37.31
N LYS A 574 -25.22 35.06 -38.31
CA LYS A 574 -24.71 33.67 -38.34
C LYS A 574 -23.19 33.63 -38.42
N GLU A 575 -22.58 34.46 -39.28
CA GLU A 575 -21.12 34.60 -39.33
C GLU A 575 -20.55 35.12 -38.01
N ARG A 576 -21.19 36.11 -37.38
CA ARG A 576 -20.77 36.62 -36.07
C ARG A 576 -20.95 35.58 -34.96
N ALA A 577 -22.11 34.93 -34.86
CA ALA A 577 -22.39 33.91 -33.85
C ALA A 577 -21.52 32.67 -34.02
N PHE A 578 -21.22 32.26 -35.25
CA PHE A 578 -20.30 31.16 -35.52
C PHE A 578 -18.86 31.52 -35.18
N SER A 579 -18.44 32.76 -35.48
CA SER A 579 -17.12 33.28 -35.10
C SER A 579 -16.97 33.43 -33.59
N GLU A 580 -18.00 33.91 -32.89
CA GLU A 580 -18.06 34.00 -31.42
C GLU A 580 -18.08 32.62 -30.77
N TYR A 581 -18.87 31.67 -31.30
CA TYR A 581 -18.88 30.29 -30.83
C TYR A 581 -17.51 29.61 -30.99
N LEU A 582 -16.84 29.79 -32.14
CA LEU A 582 -15.48 29.29 -32.34
C LEU A 582 -14.48 29.95 -31.39
N ARG A 583 -14.66 31.24 -31.08
CA ARG A 583 -13.83 31.95 -30.09
C ARG A 583 -14.06 31.42 -28.67
N GLU A 584 -15.31 31.26 -28.25
CA GLU A 584 -15.67 30.70 -26.94
C GLU A 584 -15.19 29.25 -26.79
N GLU A 585 -15.28 28.44 -27.84
CA GLU A 585 -14.87 27.04 -27.79
C GLU A 585 -13.33 26.90 -27.81
N VAL A 586 -12.63 27.79 -28.52
CA VAL A 586 -11.16 27.90 -28.44
C VAL A 586 -10.71 28.41 -27.08
N GLU A 587 -11.42 29.37 -26.47
CA GLU A 587 -11.16 29.84 -25.11
C GLU A 587 -11.44 28.78 -24.04
N ARG A 588 -12.46 27.94 -24.22
CA ARG A 588 -12.75 26.79 -23.33
C ARG A 588 -11.71 25.67 -23.45
N VAL A 589 -11.06 25.53 -24.60
CA VAL A 589 -10.01 24.53 -24.84
C VAL A 589 -8.62 25.05 -24.44
N GLN A 590 -8.35 26.36 -24.56
CA GLN A 590 -7.06 26.96 -24.16
C GLN A 590 -7.01 27.41 -22.70
N VAL A 591 -8.14 27.74 -22.08
CA VAL A 591 -8.21 28.00 -20.64
C VAL A 591 -8.89 26.82 -19.97
N GLY A 592 -8.08 25.81 -19.59
CA GLY A 592 -8.47 24.91 -18.52
C GLY A 592 -8.70 25.75 -17.26
N LYS A 593 -9.92 26.24 -17.05
CA LYS A 593 -10.34 26.86 -15.78
C LYS A 593 -10.68 25.72 -14.82
N PRO A 594 -9.86 25.40 -13.81
CA PRO A 594 -10.36 24.71 -12.65
C PRO A 594 -11.17 25.73 -11.86
N GLY A 595 -12.44 25.46 -11.63
CA GLY A 595 -13.27 26.33 -10.79
C GLY A 595 -14.61 26.62 -11.42
N ARG A 596 -15.49 25.61 -11.37
CA ARG A 596 -16.85 25.95 -10.94
C ARG A 596 -16.68 26.60 -9.58
N GLU A 597 -17.09 27.86 -9.47
CA GLU A 597 -17.23 28.54 -8.18
C GLU A 597 -17.87 27.55 -7.20
N LEU A 598 -17.12 27.18 -6.17
CA LEU A 598 -17.54 26.23 -5.15
C LEU A 598 -18.75 26.84 -4.47
N ALA A 599 -19.95 26.40 -4.85
CA ALA A 599 -21.15 26.73 -4.12
C ALA A 599 -20.95 26.20 -2.70
N HIS A 600 -20.94 27.12 -1.72
CA HIS A 600 -20.66 26.89 -0.30
C HIS A 600 -19.16 26.69 0.05
N PRO A 601 -18.32 27.74 -0.09
CA PRO A 601 -16.91 27.71 0.34
C PRO A 601 -16.77 27.47 1.85
N GLU A 602 -17.76 27.87 2.65
CA GLU A 602 -17.81 27.65 4.10
C GLU A 602 -17.81 26.15 4.46
N ILE A 603 -18.50 25.31 3.69
CA ILE A 603 -18.57 23.87 3.95
C ILE A 603 -17.23 23.20 3.59
N HIS A 604 -16.59 23.63 2.50
CA HIS A 604 -15.26 23.15 2.15
C HIS A 604 -14.20 23.54 3.18
N ALA A 605 -14.22 24.79 3.66
CA ALA A 605 -13.32 25.24 4.71
C ALA A 605 -13.48 24.40 5.99
N MET A 606 -14.72 24.12 6.44
CA MET A 606 -14.94 23.28 7.62
C MET A 606 -14.51 21.82 7.42
N ILE A 607 -14.60 21.28 6.20
CA ILE A 607 -14.10 19.93 5.88
C ILE A 607 -12.57 19.90 5.93
N ASP A 608 -11.90 20.91 5.39
CA ASP A 608 -10.44 20.99 5.38
C ASP A 608 -9.88 21.28 6.80
N ASP A 609 -10.53 22.13 7.59
CA ASP A 609 -10.20 22.35 9.00
C ASP A 609 -10.34 21.04 9.81
N ALA A 610 -11.41 20.27 9.56
CA ALA A 610 -11.61 18.99 10.20
C ALA A 610 -10.53 17.96 9.78
N ARG A 611 -10.09 17.96 8.51
CA ARG A 611 -8.95 17.16 8.05
C ARG A 611 -7.66 17.56 8.76
N GLU A 612 -7.41 18.85 8.91
CA GLU A 612 -6.23 19.36 9.62
C GLU A 612 -6.24 18.90 11.09
N LYS A 613 -7.40 18.93 11.75
CA LYS A 613 -7.54 18.41 13.12
C LYS A 613 -7.27 16.92 13.24
N VAL A 614 -7.64 16.12 12.24
CA VAL A 614 -7.24 14.70 12.17
C VAL A 614 -5.72 14.56 12.07
N MET A 615 -5.07 15.36 11.23
CA MET A 615 -3.60 15.33 11.07
C MET A 615 -2.86 15.79 12.35
N GLN A 616 -3.45 16.72 13.10
CA GLN A 616 -2.93 17.19 14.38
C GLN A 616 -3.21 16.25 15.56
N GLY A 617 -3.92 15.13 15.34
CA GLY A 617 -4.29 14.16 16.39
C GLY A 617 -5.43 14.61 17.31
N SER A 618 -6.12 15.71 16.99
CA SER A 618 -7.26 16.23 17.75
C SER A 618 -8.57 15.62 17.25
N ILE A 619 -8.74 14.31 17.49
CA ILE A 619 -9.84 13.51 16.93
C ILE A 619 -11.21 13.99 17.39
N ASP A 620 -11.36 14.34 18.68
CA ASP A 620 -12.64 14.80 19.24
C ASP A 620 -13.14 16.10 18.59
N GLU A 621 -12.22 17.02 18.27
CA GLU A 621 -12.54 18.27 17.58
C GLU A 621 -12.94 18.01 16.11
N ALA A 622 -12.22 17.12 15.42
CA ALA A 622 -12.56 16.71 14.06
C ALA A 622 -13.96 16.06 13.97
N VAL A 623 -14.31 15.21 14.93
CA VAL A 623 -15.64 14.58 15.02
C VAL A 623 -16.74 15.64 15.20
N ARG A 624 -16.50 16.65 16.03
CA ARG A 624 -17.44 17.75 16.26
C ARG A 624 -17.66 18.58 14.98
N MET A 625 -16.58 18.94 14.29
CA MET A 625 -16.66 19.70 13.03
C MET A 625 -17.40 18.91 11.93
N VAL A 626 -17.15 17.60 11.83
CA VAL A 626 -17.88 16.74 10.87
C VAL A 626 -19.38 16.74 11.13
N ALA A 627 -19.82 16.72 12.39
CA ALA A 627 -21.24 16.79 12.72
C ALA A 627 -21.87 18.15 12.33
N GLU A 628 -21.13 19.25 12.48
CA GLU A 628 -21.56 20.58 12.04
C GLU A 628 -21.65 20.68 10.52
N VAL A 629 -20.67 20.12 9.80
CA VAL A 629 -20.66 20.05 8.33
C VAL A 629 -21.84 19.22 7.82
N GLU A 630 -22.19 18.10 8.45
CA GLU A 630 -23.34 17.28 8.04
C GLU A 630 -24.66 18.06 8.09
N VAL A 631 -24.85 18.87 9.14
CA VAL A 631 -26.04 19.72 9.27
C VAL A 631 -26.09 20.79 8.18
N LEU A 632 -24.93 21.33 7.76
CA LEU A 632 -24.85 22.30 6.66
C LEU A 632 -25.10 21.65 5.30
N VAL A 633 -24.54 20.48 5.06
CA VAL A 633 -24.72 19.70 3.83
C VAL A 633 -26.18 19.27 3.68
N ASP A 634 -26.88 18.99 4.78
CA ASP A 634 -28.28 18.63 4.72
C ASP A 634 -29.21 19.77 4.30
N LYS A 635 -28.80 21.03 4.53
CA LYS A 635 -29.52 22.24 4.12
C LYS A 635 -29.32 22.61 2.65
N ILE A 636 -28.40 21.97 1.93
CA ILE A 636 -28.15 22.23 0.51
C ILE A 636 -29.34 21.72 -0.33
N GLN A 637 -29.92 22.59 -1.15
CA GLN A 637 -31.04 22.24 -2.03
C GLN A 637 -30.60 21.50 -3.31
N ASP A 638 -29.39 21.73 -3.81
CA ASP A 638 -28.89 21.06 -5.01
C ASP A 638 -28.46 19.61 -4.68
N PRO A 639 -29.15 18.58 -5.22
CA PRO A 639 -28.82 17.19 -4.96
C PRO A 639 -27.45 16.77 -5.51
N ALA A 640 -26.91 17.46 -6.52
CA ALA A 640 -25.59 17.15 -7.07
C ALA A 640 -24.47 17.60 -6.13
N GLN A 641 -24.57 18.81 -5.59
CA GLN A 641 -23.63 19.34 -4.59
C GLN A 641 -23.73 18.60 -3.26
N LYS A 642 -24.95 18.30 -2.80
CA LYS A 642 -25.17 17.50 -1.60
C LYS A 642 -24.46 16.15 -1.69
N ARG A 643 -24.53 15.46 -2.83
CA ARG A 643 -23.79 14.20 -3.07
C ARG A 643 -22.28 14.37 -3.01
N LEU A 644 -21.75 15.47 -3.57
CA LEU A 644 -20.31 15.75 -3.55
C LEU A 644 -19.80 15.86 -2.12
N PHE A 645 -20.44 16.69 -1.30
CA PHE A 645 -20.06 16.86 0.11
C PHE A 645 -20.24 15.58 0.94
N TYR A 646 -21.24 14.75 0.63
CA TYR A 646 -21.38 13.43 1.28
C TYR A 646 -20.21 12.49 0.98
N TYR A 647 -19.61 12.55 -0.21
CA TYR A 647 -18.40 11.78 -0.50
C TYR A 647 -17.22 12.26 0.33
N ASP A 648 -17.00 13.59 0.40
CA ASP A 648 -15.92 14.17 1.19
C ASP A 648 -16.07 13.89 2.69
N LEU A 649 -17.31 13.98 3.21
CA LEU A 649 -17.64 13.62 4.59
C LEU A 649 -17.40 12.13 4.89
N ARG A 650 -17.72 11.24 3.94
CA ARG A 650 -17.50 9.80 4.11
C ARG A 650 -16.01 9.45 4.16
N ASP A 651 -15.21 10.10 3.32
CA ASP A 651 -13.77 9.94 3.31
C ASP A 651 -13.16 10.44 4.62
N LEU A 652 -13.53 11.66 5.04
CA LEU A 652 -13.10 12.25 6.30
C LEU A 652 -13.48 11.40 7.53
N LYS A 653 -14.71 10.87 7.60
CA LYS A 653 -15.14 9.92 8.66
C LYS A 653 -14.29 8.65 8.67
N THR A 654 -13.86 8.19 7.50
CA THR A 654 -12.97 7.03 7.39
C THR A 654 -11.57 7.38 7.91
N SER A 655 -11.03 8.55 7.57
CA SER A 655 -9.76 9.06 8.10
C SER A 655 -9.79 9.22 9.62
N ILE A 656 -10.86 9.79 10.18
CA ILE A 656 -11.07 9.89 11.64
C ILE A 656 -11.05 8.50 12.28
N LYS A 657 -11.78 7.54 11.71
CA LYS A 657 -11.85 6.17 12.23
C LYS A 657 -10.49 5.47 12.20
N LEU A 658 -9.72 5.66 11.14
CA LEU A 658 -8.36 5.11 11.03
C LEU A 658 -7.42 5.77 12.04
N ALA A 659 -7.47 7.09 12.20
CA ALA A 659 -6.66 7.82 13.18
C ALA A 659 -7.02 7.47 14.64
N SER A 660 -8.26 7.05 14.92
CA SER A 660 -8.67 6.59 16.26
C SER A 660 -8.16 5.19 16.63
N LEU A 661 -7.64 4.44 15.65
CA LEU A 661 -7.09 3.09 15.83
C LEU A 661 -5.57 3.08 16.03
N THR A 662 -4.90 4.20 15.74
CA THR A 662 -3.47 4.45 16.00
C THR A 662 -3.29 5.15 17.33
#